data_AF-D9Q159-F1
#
_entry.id   AF-D9Q159-F1
#
_cell.length_a   1.000
_cell.length_b   1.000
_cell.length_c   1.000
_cell.angle_alpha   90.00
_cell.angle_beta   90.00
_cell.angle_gamma   90.00
#
_symmetry.space_group_name_H-M   'P 1'
#
loop_
_entity.id
_entity.type
_entity.pdbx_description
1 polymer ?
#
loop_
_entity_poly.entity_id
_entity_poly.type
_entity_poly.pdbx_seq_one_letter_code
_entity_poly.pdbx_strand_id
1 'polypeptide(L)'
;MSRAHLIIVLLALILLAPQQHAAGLHVSRPSVPRLPVMPFPEAATENAVGINDNGTALVNGSQVNYYYTTRSLLGVFNFYGGSFYSGPPVNANWSSVQLNANLNVTPDVVLWAQDVIHIYAAGNGTYYVEIEDNLWNATNNLWNATNNLWNATNNLWNATNNLWNATNNLWNATNPAVLSASGNGNISSYHGEQYYAYTYPVQFESSEPFHVYVMMNVSVNAAMEPVIYMYFRFVNSTYDSGWVLYDTITANETAFNDNPTFLAGSVPGVASNGYPYVIQFVTAGCGEGSTLYAYSWDASMMLYYRYDGRFYAVPGAFSLEPYNFSGGVTAENVSAVQGIAEYYYDGLVYQLSGSSYQEALWQASASSYSPAPNEVSVNLTPAGALWVVSVMGVNVSFSSTVAVTSPQALIQVPSGEYIVTATLYAGSSPVYSFSSEVAVAGMQQVIALNVSSQTPFIYNGQMFMAGNYTFYSQQPFVANLTFVAYMPSAGIRVLPSEVLVNGTPAHVTSLLLAVNGNTTVVEGAVLQYYVNLSQPVPANVNGINATLTSGWYNASTRIIIYRYFYIGEAERLYVSPEMIVINLSSPLTLPLRPVLQYYVHISLPNGTISGWYANGTVIRPPEVIYVNGSARYVLQVGGPLVVDSPVNETPAYQLQVLVSYALPNGTAFVGWLPLGYTLRFPTTINVSSGVSYELVSPEEVAVTSPGAIVVEYSPRFLVTVTYANGTTRSFWAPQGYTVKLEAPAPPLHAVRWVGTLDLPNGASVSVGEPMAEREAVTINAAEVGGLGAAAVAVAVVAVALLLLRRRP
;
A
#
# COMPACT_ATOMS: atom_id res chain seq x y z
N MET A 1 13.97 -2.05 -2.39
CA MET A 1 15.02 -2.55 -1.48
C MET A 1 14.72 -2.08 -0.06
N SER A 2 14.23 -2.96 0.81
CA SER A 2 14.23 -2.76 2.28
C SER A 2 13.94 -4.09 2.97
N ARG A 3 14.64 -4.37 4.08
CA ARG A 3 14.53 -5.60 4.87
C ARG A 3 13.24 -5.61 5.71
N ALA A 4 12.47 -6.70 5.62
CA ALA A 4 11.58 -7.25 6.66
C ALA A 4 11.01 -8.58 6.13
N HIS A 5 10.56 -9.48 7.02
CA HIS A 5 10.04 -10.83 6.73
C HIS A 5 11.08 -11.93 6.46
N LEU A 6 11.84 -12.28 7.51
CA LEU A 6 12.14 -13.68 7.81
C LEU A 6 12.36 -13.80 9.33
N ILE A 7 12.12 -14.98 9.90
CA ILE A 7 12.28 -15.31 11.33
C ILE A 7 11.21 -14.68 12.26
N ILE A 8 10.10 -15.40 12.43
CA ILE A 8 9.34 -15.71 13.67
C ILE A 8 7.98 -16.26 13.21
N VAL A 9 7.87 -17.59 13.12
CA VAL A 9 6.75 -18.51 13.45
C VAL A 9 7.19 -19.89 12.94
N LEU A 10 7.87 -20.66 13.79
CA LEU A 10 8.19 -22.07 13.48
C LEU A 10 8.21 -22.93 14.76
N LEU A 11 7.22 -22.76 15.65
CA LEU A 11 7.10 -23.58 16.88
C LEU A 11 5.72 -23.58 17.57
N ALA A 12 4.65 -23.16 16.89
CA ALA A 12 3.31 -23.10 17.49
C ALA A 12 2.19 -23.44 16.49
N LEU A 13 2.11 -24.70 16.06
CA LEU A 13 0.95 -25.28 15.38
C LEU A 13 0.93 -26.81 15.48
N ILE A 14 1.06 -27.31 16.72
CA ILE A 14 0.51 -28.62 17.12
C ILE A 14 -0.78 -28.28 17.89
N LEU A 15 -1.88 -28.99 17.58
CA LEU A 15 -3.27 -28.66 17.95
C LEU A 15 -3.87 -27.48 17.17
N LEU A 16 -4.36 -27.76 15.95
CA LEU A 16 -5.73 -27.49 15.52
C LEU A 16 -5.91 -28.00 14.09
N ALA A 17 -6.80 -28.98 13.89
CA ALA A 17 -7.23 -29.36 12.55
C ALA A 17 -8.20 -28.30 12.01
N PRO A 18 -8.08 -27.97 10.72
CA PRO A 18 -9.26 -27.89 9.88
C PRO A 18 -9.11 -28.81 8.66
N GLN A 19 -10.11 -29.65 8.42
CA GLN A 19 -10.28 -30.21 7.08
C GLN A 19 -10.52 -29.04 6.10
N GLN A 20 -9.69 -28.92 5.08
CA GLN A 20 -10.07 -28.27 3.83
C GLN A 20 -9.77 -29.20 2.67
N HIS A 21 -10.83 -29.84 2.16
CA HIS A 21 -10.79 -30.48 0.86
C HIS A 21 -10.63 -29.38 -0.21
N ALA A 22 -9.46 -29.31 -0.83
CA ALA A 22 -9.22 -28.60 -2.08
C ALA A 22 -8.90 -29.65 -3.17
N ALA A 23 -9.57 -29.54 -4.32
CA ALA A 23 -9.55 -30.58 -5.33
C ALA A 23 -8.25 -30.61 -6.15
N GLY A 24 -7.33 -31.49 -5.77
CA GLY A 24 -6.34 -32.09 -6.67
C GLY A 24 -6.93 -33.32 -7.38
N LEU A 25 -6.44 -33.65 -8.58
CA LEU A 25 -7.03 -34.71 -9.40
C LEU A 25 -6.70 -36.11 -8.82
N HIS A 26 -7.65 -36.71 -8.10
CA HIS A 26 -7.52 -38.09 -7.62
C HIS A 26 -7.74 -39.08 -8.76
N VAL A 27 -6.67 -39.62 -9.34
CA VAL A 27 -6.76 -40.75 -10.28
C VAL A 27 -6.79 -42.04 -9.47
N SER A 28 -7.98 -42.52 -9.13
CA SER A 28 -8.18 -43.86 -8.56
C SER A 28 -7.99 -44.93 -9.64
N ARG A 29 -6.74 -45.14 -10.07
CA ARG A 29 -6.35 -46.28 -10.90
C ARG A 29 -6.05 -47.46 -9.97
N PRO A 30 -6.47 -48.70 -10.30
CA PRO A 30 -5.99 -49.86 -9.57
C PRO A 30 -4.46 -49.89 -9.64
N SER A 31 -3.81 -50.11 -8.50
CA SER A 31 -2.38 -50.40 -8.46
C SER A 31 -2.09 -51.60 -9.35
N VAL A 32 -1.04 -51.47 -10.18
CA VAL A 32 -0.53 -52.62 -10.93
C VAL A 32 0.06 -53.59 -9.91
N PRO A 33 -0.17 -54.91 -10.01
CA PRO A 33 0.52 -55.88 -9.15
C PRO A 33 2.03 -55.71 -9.29
N ARG A 34 2.67 -55.27 -8.19
CA ARG A 34 4.12 -55.07 -8.07
C ARG A 34 4.75 -56.35 -7.52
N LEU A 35 5.94 -56.69 -8.00
CA LEU A 35 6.83 -57.62 -7.32
C LEU A 35 7.71 -56.82 -6.36
N PRO A 36 8.13 -57.41 -5.23
CA PRO A 36 8.57 -56.63 -4.10
C PRO A 36 9.98 -56.05 -4.31
N VAL A 37 10.24 -54.96 -3.60
CA VAL A 37 11.59 -54.50 -3.30
C VAL A 37 12.25 -55.54 -2.39
N MET A 38 13.42 -56.04 -2.77
CA MET A 38 14.09 -57.13 -2.07
C MET A 38 15.25 -56.64 -1.20
N PRO A 39 15.43 -57.20 0.01
CA PRO A 39 16.75 -57.37 0.59
C PRO A 39 17.54 -58.47 -0.15
N PHE A 40 18.86 -58.49 0.09
CA PHE A 40 19.84 -59.54 -0.26
C PHE A 40 20.56 -59.39 -1.62
N PRO A 41 21.91 -59.39 -1.62
CA PRO A 41 22.71 -59.25 -2.83
C PRO A 41 23.01 -60.60 -3.51
N GLU A 42 22.66 -60.75 -4.79
CA GLU A 42 23.59 -61.38 -5.72
C GLU A 42 24.62 -60.33 -6.12
N ALA A 43 25.90 -60.62 -5.91
CA ALA A 43 27.02 -59.68 -5.98
C ALA A 43 27.04 -58.76 -7.24
N ALA A 44 26.36 -57.63 -7.15
CA ALA A 44 26.31 -56.61 -8.18
C ALA A 44 27.57 -55.73 -8.16
N THR A 45 27.91 -55.18 -9.34
CA THR A 45 29.00 -54.20 -9.51
C THR A 45 28.51 -52.76 -9.47
N GLU A 46 27.21 -52.57 -9.33
CA GLU A 46 26.47 -51.32 -9.24
C GLU A 46 25.55 -51.46 -8.01
N ASN A 47 25.34 -50.40 -7.24
CA ASN A 47 24.70 -50.42 -5.91
C ASN A 47 23.59 -49.36 -5.84
N ALA A 48 22.75 -49.40 -4.80
CA ALA A 48 21.82 -48.30 -4.50
C ALA A 48 22.58 -47.00 -4.11
N VAL A 49 22.02 -45.83 -4.47
CA VAL A 49 22.65 -44.50 -4.28
C VAL A 49 21.82 -43.64 -3.32
N GLY A 50 22.41 -43.17 -2.23
CA GLY A 50 21.78 -42.27 -1.27
C GLY A 50 22.47 -42.26 0.08
N ILE A 51 21.74 -41.90 1.13
CA ILE A 51 22.30 -41.77 2.47
C ILE A 51 22.36 -43.14 3.15
N ASN A 52 23.56 -43.71 3.24
CA ASN A 52 23.83 -44.95 3.97
C ASN A 52 24.56 -44.67 5.30
N ASP A 53 23.88 -44.85 6.44
CA ASP A 53 24.47 -44.81 7.77
C ASP A 53 24.71 -46.23 8.29
N ASN A 54 25.96 -46.68 8.18
CA ASN A 54 26.42 -48.00 8.63
C ASN A 54 27.12 -47.96 9.99
N GLY A 55 26.91 -46.89 10.78
CA GLY A 55 27.66 -46.68 12.02
C GLY A 55 29.12 -46.25 11.80
N THR A 56 29.45 -45.59 10.68
CA THR A 56 30.80 -45.08 10.41
C THR A 56 30.76 -43.61 9.98
N ALA A 57 31.63 -42.77 10.55
CA ALA A 57 31.83 -41.39 10.10
C ALA A 57 33.27 -41.21 9.58
N LEU A 58 33.43 -40.35 8.57
CA LEU A 58 34.75 -39.88 8.14
C LEU A 58 35.19 -38.69 9.00
N VAL A 59 36.31 -38.84 9.71
CA VAL A 59 36.91 -37.86 10.62
C VAL A 59 38.37 -37.67 10.24
N ASN A 60 38.76 -36.45 9.85
CA ASN A 60 40.15 -36.13 9.46
C ASN A 60 40.75 -37.12 8.45
N GLY A 61 39.95 -37.60 7.48
CA GLY A 61 40.35 -38.60 6.49
C GLY A 61 40.45 -40.05 7.00
N SER A 62 40.07 -40.33 8.25
CA SER A 62 40.03 -41.67 8.84
C SER A 62 38.59 -42.07 9.20
N GLN A 63 38.25 -43.36 9.06
CA GLN A 63 36.94 -43.87 9.48
C GLN A 63 36.88 -44.07 11.00
N VAL A 64 35.79 -43.62 11.62
CA VAL A 64 35.49 -43.80 13.05
C VAL A 64 34.15 -44.51 13.19
N ASN A 65 34.15 -45.65 13.88
CA ASN A 65 32.96 -46.46 14.09
C ASN A 65 32.18 -45.97 15.32
N TYR A 66 30.85 -45.98 15.19
CA TYR A 66 29.88 -45.74 16.25
C TYR A 66 28.70 -46.72 16.10
N TYR A 67 27.78 -46.66 17.04
CA TYR A 67 26.48 -47.32 16.94
C TYR A 67 25.44 -46.49 17.68
N TYR A 68 24.19 -46.62 17.27
CA TYR A 68 23.03 -46.16 18.03
C TYR A 68 21.83 -47.04 17.74
N THR A 69 20.79 -46.89 18.55
CA THR A 69 19.47 -47.44 18.29
C THR A 69 18.44 -46.33 18.35
N THR A 70 17.36 -46.45 17.58
CA THR A 70 16.26 -45.48 17.58
C THR A 70 14.91 -46.16 17.49
N ARG A 71 13.86 -45.47 17.93
CA ARG A 71 12.47 -45.91 17.74
C ARG A 71 11.78 -45.24 16.56
N SER A 72 12.48 -44.39 15.81
CA SER A 72 11.84 -43.58 14.77
C SER A 72 12.86 -43.05 13.77
N LEU A 73 12.53 -43.19 12.49
CA LEU A 73 13.33 -42.79 11.34
C LEU A 73 12.50 -41.89 10.43
N LEU A 74 13.15 -40.93 9.78
CA LEU A 74 12.51 -39.98 8.86
C LEU A 74 13.42 -39.77 7.65
N GLY A 75 12.94 -40.19 6.48
CA GLY A 75 13.49 -39.86 5.18
C GLY A 75 12.79 -38.61 4.62
N VAL A 76 13.56 -37.66 4.12
CA VAL A 76 13.08 -36.45 3.44
C VAL A 76 13.61 -36.46 2.02
N PHE A 77 12.74 -36.54 1.02
CA PHE A 77 13.11 -36.53 -0.40
C PHE A 77 12.42 -35.38 -1.13
N ASN A 78 13.19 -34.59 -1.87
CA ASN A 78 12.71 -33.49 -2.70
C ASN A 78 13.09 -33.80 -4.14
N PHE A 79 12.11 -33.90 -5.03
CA PHE A 79 12.32 -34.20 -6.45
C PHE A 79 12.10 -32.93 -7.29
N TYR A 80 13.11 -32.56 -8.08
CA TYR A 80 13.09 -31.38 -8.94
C TYR A 80 12.95 -31.71 -10.43
N GLY A 81 13.10 -32.99 -10.81
CA GLY A 81 12.79 -33.51 -12.14
C GLY A 81 13.75 -34.62 -12.59
N GLY A 82 13.36 -35.41 -13.58
CA GLY A 82 14.25 -36.46 -14.10
C GLY A 82 13.66 -37.30 -15.24
N SER A 83 14.55 -37.83 -16.07
CA SER A 83 14.26 -38.80 -17.12
C SER A 83 15.07 -40.06 -16.83
N PHE A 84 14.39 -41.13 -16.46
CA PHE A 84 15.02 -42.35 -15.95
C PHE A 84 14.26 -43.60 -16.37
N TYR A 85 14.96 -44.73 -16.30
CA TYR A 85 14.47 -46.04 -16.71
C TYR A 85 15.10 -47.14 -15.84
N SER A 86 14.29 -48.00 -15.24
CA SER A 86 14.76 -49.26 -14.67
C SER A 86 14.88 -50.31 -15.77
N GLY A 87 16.07 -50.93 -15.85
CA GLY A 87 16.35 -52.06 -16.74
C GLY A 87 16.30 -53.41 -16.04
N PRO A 88 16.60 -54.52 -16.77
CA PRO A 88 16.36 -55.89 -16.34
C PRO A 88 16.73 -56.22 -14.88
N PRO A 89 15.94 -57.06 -14.17
CA PRO A 89 14.81 -57.84 -14.69
C PRO A 89 13.56 -57.01 -15.04
N VAL A 90 13.29 -55.92 -14.34
CA VAL A 90 12.09 -55.08 -14.57
C VAL A 90 12.37 -53.95 -15.55
N ASN A 91 11.63 -53.91 -16.65
CA ASN A 91 11.80 -52.94 -17.72
C ASN A 91 10.70 -51.87 -17.65
N ALA A 92 10.96 -50.75 -16.97
CA ALA A 92 9.94 -49.73 -16.67
C ALA A 92 10.52 -48.32 -16.46
N ASN A 93 9.76 -47.26 -16.79
CA ASN A 93 10.12 -45.85 -16.51
C ASN A 93 9.95 -45.49 -15.02
N TRP A 94 10.38 -46.37 -14.12
CA TRP A 94 10.11 -46.33 -12.69
C TRP A 94 11.45 -46.25 -11.93
N SER A 95 11.45 -45.62 -10.77
CA SER A 95 12.50 -45.70 -9.76
C SER A 95 11.87 -45.98 -8.39
N SER A 96 12.69 -46.39 -7.42
CA SER A 96 12.32 -46.40 -6.01
C SER A 96 13.23 -45.45 -5.22
N VAL A 97 12.70 -44.89 -4.14
CA VAL A 97 13.47 -44.24 -3.06
C VAL A 97 13.02 -44.90 -1.76
N GLN A 98 13.94 -45.54 -1.06
CA GLN A 98 13.63 -46.53 -0.03
C GLN A 98 14.21 -46.10 1.33
N LEU A 99 13.37 -45.97 2.35
CA LEU A 99 13.81 -45.83 3.74
C LEU A 99 13.88 -47.21 4.37
N ASN A 100 15.09 -47.76 4.47
CA ASN A 100 15.32 -49.12 4.92
C ASN A 100 16.06 -49.17 6.26
N ALA A 101 15.66 -50.08 7.14
CA ALA A 101 16.35 -50.30 8.41
C ALA A 101 16.15 -51.71 8.98
N ASN A 102 17.19 -52.20 9.65
CA ASN A 102 17.07 -53.36 10.52
C ASN A 102 16.36 -53.01 11.83
N LEU A 103 15.28 -53.74 12.15
CA LEU A 103 14.53 -53.64 13.39
C LEU A 103 14.86 -54.83 14.30
N ASN A 104 15.39 -54.54 15.49
CA ASN A 104 15.51 -55.52 16.57
C ASN A 104 14.14 -55.84 17.17
N VAL A 105 13.71 -57.10 17.06
CA VAL A 105 12.45 -57.63 17.61
C VAL A 105 12.71 -58.53 18.82
N THR A 106 13.78 -59.33 18.76
CA THR A 106 14.35 -60.07 19.89
C THR A 106 15.88 -60.07 19.77
N PRO A 107 16.67 -60.39 20.81
CA PRO A 107 18.13 -60.47 20.70
C PRO A 107 18.65 -61.34 19.54
N ASP A 108 17.85 -62.35 19.17
CA ASP A 108 18.14 -63.33 18.11
C ASP A 108 17.28 -63.13 16.84
N VAL A 109 16.33 -62.17 16.81
CA VAL A 109 15.41 -61.94 15.67
C VAL A 109 15.47 -60.48 15.24
N VAL A 110 15.87 -60.29 13.99
CA VAL A 110 15.97 -58.98 13.33
C VAL A 110 15.10 -59.01 12.08
N LEU A 111 14.26 -58.00 11.91
CA LEU A 111 13.48 -57.79 10.69
C LEU A 111 14.14 -56.71 9.83
N TRP A 112 13.86 -56.71 8.53
CA TRP A 112 14.21 -55.63 7.60
C TRP A 112 12.93 -54.92 7.19
N ALA A 113 12.79 -53.67 7.62
CA ALA A 113 11.61 -52.83 7.34
C ALA A 113 11.96 -51.79 6.28
N GLN A 114 11.05 -51.58 5.34
CA GLN A 114 11.20 -50.65 4.22
C GLN A 114 9.93 -49.80 4.08
N ASP A 115 10.10 -48.49 3.92
CA ASP A 115 9.05 -47.53 3.53
C ASP A 115 9.48 -46.92 2.18
N VAL A 116 8.80 -47.33 1.11
CA VAL A 116 9.23 -47.19 -0.29
C VAL A 116 8.38 -46.19 -1.05
N ILE A 117 9.06 -45.22 -1.67
CA ILE A 117 8.49 -44.24 -2.58
C ILE A 117 8.78 -44.69 -4.00
N HIS A 118 7.76 -45.12 -4.75
CA HIS A 118 7.91 -45.39 -6.18
C HIS A 118 7.57 -44.15 -7.00
N ILE A 119 8.43 -43.82 -7.96
CA ILE A 119 8.24 -42.68 -8.87
C ILE A 119 8.21 -43.22 -10.30
N TYR A 120 7.12 -42.98 -11.02
CA TYR A 120 7.00 -43.31 -12.44
C TYR A 120 7.00 -42.04 -13.29
N ALA A 121 7.84 -42.00 -14.32
CA ALA A 121 7.81 -40.96 -15.35
C ALA A 121 6.76 -41.31 -16.43
N ALA A 122 5.65 -40.55 -16.44
CA ALA A 122 4.57 -40.66 -17.43
C ALA A 122 4.90 -39.95 -18.77
N GLY A 123 5.98 -39.17 -18.81
CA GLY A 123 6.38 -38.33 -19.93
C GLY A 123 5.90 -36.88 -19.78
N ASN A 124 6.42 -35.98 -20.61
CA ASN A 124 6.09 -34.54 -20.62
C ASN A 124 6.23 -33.82 -19.25
N GLY A 125 7.12 -34.28 -18.37
CA GLY A 125 7.31 -33.69 -17.02
C GLY A 125 6.24 -34.09 -15.99
N THR A 126 5.41 -35.08 -16.29
CA THR A 126 4.41 -35.64 -15.36
C THR A 126 4.94 -36.94 -14.73
N TYR A 127 4.73 -37.06 -13.42
CA TYR A 127 5.08 -38.23 -12.63
C TYR A 127 3.88 -38.76 -11.85
N TYR A 128 3.86 -40.06 -11.60
CA TYR A 128 3.01 -40.67 -10.58
C TYR A 128 3.87 -41.15 -9.41
N VAL A 129 3.43 -40.87 -8.19
CA VAL A 129 4.07 -41.33 -6.95
C VAL A 129 3.15 -42.30 -6.22
N GLU A 130 3.69 -43.45 -5.82
CA GLU A 130 3.02 -44.46 -4.99
C GLU A 130 3.90 -44.78 -3.77
N ILE A 131 3.25 -45.19 -2.68
CA ILE A 131 3.89 -45.51 -1.41
C ILE A 131 3.61 -46.98 -1.08
N GLU A 132 4.64 -47.72 -0.67
CA GLU A 132 4.58 -49.14 -0.33
C GLU A 132 5.44 -49.44 0.89
N ASP A 133 4.94 -50.22 1.84
CA ASP A 133 5.76 -50.83 2.88
C ASP A 133 6.06 -52.30 2.57
N ASN A 134 7.26 -52.72 2.95
CA ASN A 134 7.70 -54.11 2.90
C ASN A 134 8.42 -54.47 4.21
N LEU A 135 8.15 -55.67 4.74
CA LEU A 135 8.78 -56.20 5.96
C LEU A 135 9.25 -57.64 5.71
N TRP A 136 10.53 -57.89 5.95
CA TRP A 136 11.19 -59.19 5.72
C TRP A 136 11.82 -59.73 7.00
N ASN A 137 11.98 -61.04 7.09
CA ASN A 137 12.74 -61.65 8.18
C ASN A 137 14.24 -61.69 7.83
N ALA A 138 15.04 -60.86 8.51
CA ALA A 138 16.48 -60.73 8.31
C ALA A 138 17.32 -61.52 9.34
N THR A 139 16.70 -62.50 10.00
CA THR A 139 17.30 -63.28 11.09
C THR A 139 18.34 -64.29 10.57
N ASN A 140 19.61 -64.04 10.87
CA ASN A 140 20.73 -64.81 10.34
C ASN A 140 21.01 -66.13 11.09
N ASN A 141 20.09 -67.08 11.02
CA ASN A 141 20.23 -68.38 11.69
C ASN A 141 20.95 -69.45 10.83
N LEU A 142 22.27 -69.30 10.59
CA LEU A 142 23.08 -70.38 10.00
C LEU A 142 24.59 -70.46 10.37
N TRP A 143 25.25 -69.40 10.86
CA TRP A 143 26.69 -69.49 11.18
C TRP A 143 26.96 -70.19 12.53
N ASN A 144 26.25 -69.82 13.61
CA ASN A 144 26.52 -70.36 14.95
C ASN A 144 26.20 -71.85 15.12
N ALA A 145 25.23 -72.37 14.37
CA ALA A 145 24.95 -73.80 14.32
C ALA A 145 26.14 -74.60 13.75
N THR A 146 26.79 -74.08 12.71
CA THR A 146 27.89 -74.76 12.00
C THR A 146 29.16 -74.86 12.86
N ASN A 147 29.52 -73.79 13.59
CA ASN A 147 30.66 -73.81 14.52
C ASN A 147 30.44 -74.74 15.72
N ASN A 148 29.23 -74.79 16.26
CA ASN A 148 28.90 -75.70 17.36
C ASN A 148 28.76 -77.15 16.90
N LEU A 149 28.26 -77.40 15.67
CA LEU A 149 28.31 -78.74 15.06
C LEU A 149 29.75 -79.20 14.84
N TRP A 150 30.66 -78.34 14.39
CA TRP A 150 32.06 -78.71 14.16
C TRP A 150 32.77 -79.11 15.48
N ASN A 151 32.52 -78.39 16.58
CA ASN A 151 33.01 -78.75 17.91
C ASN A 151 32.34 -80.03 18.48
N ALA A 152 31.06 -80.28 18.15
CA ALA A 152 30.36 -81.51 18.53
C ALA A 152 30.77 -82.73 17.68
N THR A 153 31.15 -82.52 16.42
CA THR A 153 31.59 -83.57 15.48
C THR A 153 32.88 -84.26 15.97
N ASN A 154 33.73 -83.54 16.69
CA ASN A 154 34.91 -84.10 17.34
C ASN A 154 34.61 -84.96 18.59
N ASN A 155 33.39 -84.93 19.14
CA ASN A 155 33.05 -85.57 20.41
C ASN A 155 31.98 -86.69 20.34
N LEU A 156 31.18 -86.80 19.26
CA LEU A 156 29.98 -87.65 19.27
C LEU A 156 29.83 -88.70 18.15
N TRP A 157 30.95 -89.25 17.65
CA TRP A 157 30.96 -90.42 16.76
C TRP A 157 30.34 -91.71 17.38
N ASN A 158 29.99 -91.68 18.68
CA ASN A 158 29.49 -92.82 19.45
C ASN A 158 27.96 -92.81 19.76
N ALA A 159 27.19 -91.81 19.32
CA ALA A 159 25.75 -91.69 19.63
C ALA A 159 24.82 -91.94 18.41
N THR A 160 25.21 -92.89 17.57
CA THR A 160 24.59 -93.22 16.28
C THR A 160 23.12 -93.67 16.41
N ASN A 161 22.31 -93.37 15.40
CA ASN A 161 20.94 -93.84 15.14
C ASN A 161 19.79 -93.38 16.07
N ASN A 162 19.98 -93.20 17.38
CA ASN A 162 18.87 -92.71 18.22
C ASN A 162 18.58 -91.21 18.07
N LEU A 163 19.55 -90.43 17.60
CA LEU A 163 19.37 -88.98 17.43
C LEU A 163 18.60 -88.63 16.15
N TRP A 164 18.55 -89.48 15.13
CA TRP A 164 18.02 -89.11 13.80
C TRP A 164 16.52 -88.75 13.81
N ASN A 165 15.72 -89.41 14.65
CA ASN A 165 14.32 -89.03 14.90
C ASN A 165 14.17 -87.79 15.79
N ALA A 166 15.16 -87.48 16.63
CA ALA A 166 15.20 -86.21 17.35
C ALA A 166 15.62 -85.06 16.41
N THR A 167 16.54 -85.30 15.47
CA THR A 167 16.97 -84.32 14.47
C THR A 167 15.82 -83.94 13.53
N ASN A 168 15.07 -84.91 12.99
CA ASN A 168 13.93 -84.59 12.12
C ASN A 168 12.77 -83.90 12.88
N ASN A 169 12.57 -84.18 14.17
CA ASN A 169 11.60 -83.47 14.99
C ASN A 169 12.09 -82.11 15.50
N LEU A 170 13.41 -81.87 15.63
CA LEU A 170 13.96 -80.53 15.89
C LEU A 170 13.97 -79.66 14.63
N TRP A 171 14.25 -80.25 13.46
CA TRP A 171 14.26 -79.55 12.17
C TRP A 171 12.86 -79.04 11.79
N ASN A 172 11.81 -79.73 12.25
CA ASN A 172 10.42 -79.24 12.19
C ASN A 172 10.01 -78.33 13.37
N ALA A 173 10.83 -78.17 14.42
CA ALA A 173 10.45 -77.43 15.63
C ALA A 173 11.14 -76.06 15.81
N THR A 174 12.19 -75.76 15.04
CA THR A 174 12.73 -74.40 14.91
C THR A 174 13.12 -74.13 13.47
N ASN A 175 12.12 -73.87 12.62
CA ASN A 175 12.31 -73.18 11.34
C ASN A 175 11.94 -71.70 11.54
N PRO A 176 12.90 -70.77 11.73
CA PRO A 176 12.61 -69.36 11.97
C PRO A 176 12.15 -68.61 10.73
N ALA A 177 12.06 -69.27 9.56
CA ALA A 177 11.77 -68.65 8.27
C ALA A 177 10.28 -68.28 8.06
N VAL A 178 9.42 -68.44 9.07
CA VAL A 178 8.04 -67.95 9.00
C VAL A 178 8.02 -66.52 9.49
N LEU A 179 7.82 -65.56 8.59
CA LEU A 179 7.54 -64.18 8.99
C LEU A 179 6.14 -64.14 9.59
N SER A 180 6.02 -63.76 10.85
CA SER A 180 4.73 -63.59 11.52
C SER A 180 4.40 -62.09 11.61
N ALA A 181 3.54 -61.58 10.73
CA ALA A 181 3.18 -60.16 10.67
C ALA A 181 1.70 -59.93 10.34
N SER A 182 1.11 -58.82 10.81
CA SER A 182 -0.26 -58.42 10.46
C SER A 182 -0.45 -56.91 10.46
N GLY A 183 -1.12 -56.40 9.43
CA GLY A 183 -1.55 -55.01 9.25
C GLY A 183 -2.55 -54.93 8.07
N ASN A 184 -2.48 -53.90 7.25
CA ASN A 184 -3.33 -53.75 6.04
C ASN A 184 -2.90 -54.64 4.85
N GLY A 185 -1.65 -55.07 4.84
CA GLY A 185 -1.00 -55.89 3.82
C GLY A 185 -1.21 -57.39 3.93
N ASN A 186 -0.46 -58.13 3.12
CA ASN A 186 -0.53 -59.59 3.07
C ASN A 186 0.88 -60.21 3.12
N ILE A 187 1.01 -61.36 3.78
CA ILE A 187 2.22 -62.18 3.70
C ILE A 187 2.22 -62.93 2.38
N SER A 188 3.27 -62.69 1.60
CA SER A 188 3.56 -63.34 0.32
C SER A 188 4.90 -64.08 0.40
N SER A 189 5.26 -64.80 -0.66
CA SER A 189 6.59 -65.42 -0.76
C SER A 189 7.24 -65.12 -2.10
N TYR A 190 8.53 -64.82 -2.06
CA TYR A 190 9.38 -64.58 -3.22
C TYR A 190 10.70 -65.33 -3.02
N HIS A 191 11.19 -66.02 -4.05
CA HIS A 191 12.41 -66.86 -4.03
C HIS A 191 12.52 -67.88 -2.86
N GLY A 192 11.40 -68.20 -2.19
CA GLY A 192 11.36 -69.14 -1.06
C GLY A 192 11.36 -68.48 0.32
N GLU A 193 11.53 -67.15 0.37
CA GLU A 193 11.44 -66.34 1.59
C GLU A 193 10.04 -65.75 1.75
N GLN A 194 9.68 -65.36 2.97
CA GLN A 194 8.40 -64.70 3.27
C GLN A 194 8.60 -63.22 3.55
N TYR A 195 7.72 -62.42 2.97
CA TYR A 195 7.65 -60.98 3.19
C TYR A 195 6.20 -60.55 3.39
N TYR A 196 6.01 -59.52 4.19
CA TYR A 196 4.77 -58.79 4.30
C TYR A 196 4.87 -57.53 3.44
N ALA A 197 3.80 -57.19 2.71
CA ALA A 197 3.76 -56.02 1.83
C ALA A 197 2.40 -55.34 1.84
N TYR A 198 2.40 -54.01 1.78
CA TYR A 198 1.21 -53.18 1.55
C TYR A 198 1.51 -51.95 0.68
N THR A 199 0.91 -51.90 -0.51
CA THR A 199 0.88 -50.69 -1.35
C THR A 199 -0.32 -49.81 -0.96
N TYR A 200 -0.08 -48.53 -0.64
CA TYR A 200 -1.16 -47.57 -0.35
C TYR A 200 -2.03 -47.35 -1.60
N PRO A 201 -3.38 -47.46 -1.52
CA PRO A 201 -4.26 -47.54 -2.69
C PRO A 201 -4.48 -46.20 -3.45
N VAL A 202 -3.74 -45.13 -3.13
CA VAL A 202 -3.83 -43.83 -3.81
C VAL A 202 -2.49 -43.49 -4.45
N GLN A 203 -2.53 -43.31 -5.78
CA GLN A 203 -1.45 -42.78 -6.59
C GLN A 203 -1.55 -41.24 -6.66
N PHE A 204 -0.43 -40.55 -6.51
CA PHE A 204 -0.35 -39.08 -6.59
C PHE A 204 0.20 -38.64 -7.94
N GLU A 205 -0.60 -37.93 -8.74
CA GLU A 205 -0.15 -37.28 -9.97
C GLU A 205 0.50 -35.92 -9.67
N SER A 206 1.69 -35.66 -10.20
CA SER A 206 2.36 -34.37 -10.03
C SER A 206 3.30 -34.06 -11.19
N SER A 207 3.44 -32.77 -11.53
CA SER A 207 4.66 -32.30 -12.17
C SER A 207 5.77 -32.16 -11.14
N GLU A 208 7.00 -32.01 -11.62
CA GLU A 208 8.08 -31.44 -10.81
C GLU A 208 7.80 -29.96 -10.43
N PRO A 209 8.34 -29.45 -9.30
CA PRO A 209 8.93 -30.19 -8.20
C PRO A 209 7.87 -30.73 -7.22
N PHE A 210 8.21 -31.80 -6.48
CA PHE A 210 7.42 -32.32 -5.36
C PHE A 210 8.31 -32.84 -4.23
N HIS A 211 7.72 -33.04 -3.06
CA HIS A 211 8.39 -33.47 -1.83
C HIS A 211 7.67 -34.69 -1.26
N VAL A 212 8.44 -35.67 -0.81
CA VAL A 212 7.93 -36.87 -0.15
C VAL A 212 8.71 -37.08 1.15
N TYR A 213 7.97 -37.19 2.24
CA TYR A 213 8.50 -37.53 3.55
C TYR A 213 8.00 -38.94 3.89
N VAL A 214 8.89 -39.82 4.34
CA VAL A 214 8.58 -41.17 4.82
C VAL A 214 9.10 -41.34 6.24
N MET A 215 8.34 -41.99 7.11
CA MET A 215 8.66 -42.10 8.53
C MET A 215 8.18 -43.42 9.11
N MET A 216 9.15 -44.24 9.51
CA MET A 216 8.90 -45.47 10.26
C MET A 216 9.01 -45.18 11.76
N ASN A 217 7.97 -45.48 12.53
CA ASN A 217 7.99 -45.44 13.99
C ASN A 217 7.81 -46.85 14.56
N VAL A 218 8.49 -47.20 15.66
CA VAL A 218 8.26 -48.47 16.37
C VAL A 218 7.91 -48.25 17.85
N SER A 219 6.93 -49.02 18.31
CA SER A 219 6.59 -49.18 19.74
C SER A 219 6.33 -50.64 20.07
N VAL A 220 5.86 -50.91 21.29
CA VAL A 220 5.19 -52.17 21.64
C VAL A 220 3.71 -51.93 21.85
N ASN A 221 2.87 -52.93 21.62
CA ASN A 221 1.44 -52.90 21.96
C ASN A 221 1.18 -53.43 23.39
N ALA A 222 -0.10 -53.60 23.75
CA ALA A 222 -0.49 -54.11 25.07
C ALA A 222 -0.15 -55.60 25.32
N ALA A 223 0.15 -56.37 24.27
CA ALA A 223 0.65 -57.75 24.34
C ALA A 223 2.19 -57.82 24.32
N MET A 224 2.88 -56.67 24.29
CA MET A 224 4.33 -56.52 24.15
C MET A 224 4.89 -56.92 22.77
N GLU A 225 4.02 -57.05 21.77
CA GLU A 225 4.42 -57.24 20.36
C GLU A 225 4.93 -55.91 19.77
N PRO A 226 6.05 -55.88 19.03
CA PRO A 226 6.50 -54.72 18.29
C PRO A 226 5.48 -54.30 17.23
N VAL A 227 5.17 -53.01 17.21
CA VAL A 227 4.30 -52.39 16.22
C VAL A 227 5.10 -51.35 15.46
N ILE A 228 5.19 -51.54 14.15
CA ILE A 228 5.77 -50.62 13.19
C ILE A 228 4.62 -49.80 12.59
N TYR A 229 4.77 -48.48 12.59
CA TYR A 229 3.81 -47.56 12.00
C TYR A 229 4.47 -46.88 10.81
N MET A 230 3.88 -47.05 9.63
CA MET A 230 4.38 -46.50 8.37
C MET A 230 3.63 -45.22 8.03
N TYR A 231 4.36 -44.12 7.90
CA TYR A 231 3.80 -42.80 7.65
C TYR A 231 4.44 -42.16 6.43
N PHE A 232 3.61 -41.56 5.56
CA PHE A 232 4.11 -40.66 4.53
C PHE A 232 3.48 -39.27 4.61
N ARG A 233 4.12 -38.30 3.94
CA ARG A 233 3.51 -37.03 3.55
C ARG A 233 3.97 -36.67 2.14
N PHE A 234 3.03 -36.42 1.25
CA PHE A 234 3.28 -35.97 -0.12
C PHE A 234 2.90 -34.48 -0.25
N VAL A 235 3.79 -33.66 -0.82
CA VAL A 235 3.57 -32.22 -1.02
C VAL A 235 4.01 -31.82 -2.43
N ASN A 236 3.16 -31.10 -3.17
CA ASN A 236 3.53 -30.43 -4.41
C ASN A 236 3.03 -28.98 -4.41
N SER A 237 3.14 -28.30 -5.56
CA SER A 237 2.74 -26.89 -5.72
C SER A 237 1.24 -26.60 -5.52
N THR A 238 0.38 -27.64 -5.44
CA THR A 238 -1.09 -27.52 -5.37
C THR A 238 -1.75 -28.35 -4.26
N TYR A 239 -1.02 -29.28 -3.65
CA TYR A 239 -1.57 -30.28 -2.72
C TYR A 239 -0.56 -30.65 -1.63
N ASP A 240 -1.05 -30.91 -0.43
CA ASP A 240 -0.31 -31.42 0.73
C ASP A 240 -1.21 -32.46 1.41
N SER A 241 -0.76 -33.71 1.51
CA SER A 241 -1.54 -34.78 2.14
C SER A 241 -1.66 -34.62 3.67
N GLY A 242 -0.80 -33.80 4.28
CA GLY A 242 -0.45 -33.96 5.69
C GLY A 242 0.22 -35.31 5.97
N TRP A 243 0.46 -35.61 7.24
CA TRP A 243 0.96 -36.93 7.64
C TRP A 243 -0.15 -37.97 7.59
N VAL A 244 0.04 -39.00 6.77
CA VAL A 244 -0.86 -40.14 6.61
C VAL A 244 -0.21 -41.37 7.25
N LEU A 245 -0.83 -41.90 8.31
CA LEU A 245 -0.55 -43.27 8.79
C LEU A 245 -1.22 -44.24 7.82
N TYR A 246 -0.43 -44.92 6.99
CA TYR A 246 -0.98 -45.77 5.93
C TYR A 246 -0.97 -47.26 6.27
N ASP A 247 -0.05 -47.70 7.14
CA ASP A 247 -0.11 -49.03 7.74
C ASP A 247 0.39 -49.07 9.19
N THR A 248 -0.05 -50.10 9.92
CA THR A 248 0.32 -50.40 11.31
C THR A 248 0.57 -51.90 11.41
N ILE A 249 1.84 -52.28 11.23
CA ILE A 249 2.29 -53.66 11.13
C ILE A 249 2.68 -54.15 12.53
N THR A 250 1.98 -55.15 13.04
CA THR A 250 2.37 -55.87 14.27
C THR A 250 3.20 -57.09 13.88
N ALA A 251 4.41 -57.22 14.44
CA ALA A 251 5.25 -58.39 14.30
C ALA A 251 4.87 -59.43 15.37
N ASN A 252 4.22 -60.52 14.95
CA ASN A 252 3.54 -61.49 15.79
C ASN A 252 4.46 -62.70 16.14
N GLU A 253 5.69 -62.42 16.58
CA GLU A 253 6.60 -63.43 17.14
C GLU A 253 6.17 -63.88 18.56
N THR A 254 6.88 -64.84 19.16
CA THR A 254 6.44 -65.48 20.43
C THR A 254 7.30 -65.18 21.66
N ALA A 255 8.37 -64.39 21.54
CA ALA A 255 9.29 -64.08 22.65
C ALA A 255 10.01 -62.72 22.47
N PHE A 256 9.34 -61.61 22.77
CA PHE A 256 9.80 -60.27 22.42
C PHE A 256 10.87 -59.65 23.34
N ASN A 257 11.59 -58.69 22.77
CA ASN A 257 12.29 -57.64 23.50
C ASN A 257 11.28 -56.51 23.85
N ASP A 258 11.18 -56.14 25.13
CA ASP A 258 10.32 -55.03 25.62
C ASP A 258 10.68 -53.65 25.03
N ASN A 259 11.78 -53.55 24.26
CA ASN A 259 12.30 -52.34 23.65
C ASN A 259 12.78 -52.57 22.19
N PRO A 260 11.85 -52.77 21.23
CA PRO A 260 12.19 -52.86 19.82
C PRO A 260 12.74 -51.53 19.30
N THR A 261 13.79 -51.60 18.49
CA THR A 261 14.51 -50.42 17.97
C THR A 261 15.18 -50.71 16.63
N PHE A 262 15.22 -49.70 15.75
CA PHE A 262 16.04 -49.70 14.56
C PHE A 262 17.53 -49.59 14.92
N LEU A 263 18.38 -50.23 14.13
CA LEU A 263 19.80 -50.46 14.42
C LEU A 263 20.72 -49.76 13.40
N ALA A 264 21.71 -49.02 13.90
CA ALA A 264 22.82 -48.51 13.08
C ALA A 264 24.16 -48.90 13.71
N GLY A 265 25.09 -49.41 12.91
CA GLY A 265 26.42 -49.82 13.36
C GLY A 265 26.45 -51.17 14.08
N SER A 266 27.57 -51.44 14.76
CA SER A 266 27.77 -52.68 15.53
C SER A 266 27.18 -52.56 16.93
N VAL A 267 25.86 -52.76 17.05
CA VAL A 267 25.11 -52.63 18.30
C VAL A 267 25.42 -53.79 19.28
N PRO A 268 25.94 -53.54 20.49
CA PRO A 268 26.24 -54.59 21.46
C PRO A 268 24.98 -55.34 21.92
N GLY A 269 25.05 -56.66 21.97
CA GLY A 269 23.97 -57.52 22.50
C GLY A 269 22.85 -57.87 21.50
N VAL A 270 23.01 -57.56 20.21
CA VAL A 270 22.10 -57.97 19.13
C VAL A 270 22.85 -58.86 18.14
N ALA A 271 22.25 -59.98 17.72
CA ALA A 271 22.94 -61.01 16.91
C ALA A 271 23.22 -60.57 15.46
N SER A 272 24.47 -60.13 15.18
CA SER A 272 24.92 -59.73 13.84
C SER A 272 25.86 -60.77 13.20
N ASN A 273 26.03 -60.71 11.87
CA ASN A 273 26.93 -61.58 11.09
C ASN A 273 28.42 -61.16 11.17
N GLY A 274 28.82 -60.46 12.25
CA GLY A 274 30.15 -59.86 12.37
C GLY A 274 30.33 -58.53 11.62
N TYR A 275 29.27 -58.05 10.98
CA TYR A 275 29.21 -56.77 10.26
C TYR A 275 28.24 -55.79 10.94
N PRO A 276 28.37 -54.46 10.72
CA PRO A 276 27.44 -53.46 11.26
C PRO A 276 26.05 -53.53 10.60
N TYR A 277 25.01 -53.08 11.30
CA TYR A 277 23.70 -52.80 10.70
C TYR A 277 23.73 -51.45 9.96
N VAL A 278 22.86 -51.31 8.96
CA VAL A 278 22.77 -50.09 8.13
C VAL A 278 21.34 -49.54 8.19
N ILE A 279 21.26 -48.21 8.24
CA ILE A 279 20.03 -47.47 7.95
C ILE A 279 20.26 -46.73 6.64
N GLN A 280 19.39 -46.99 5.66
CA GLN A 280 19.52 -46.47 4.30
C GLN A 280 18.35 -45.53 3.98
N PHE A 281 18.63 -44.43 3.29
CA PHE A 281 17.63 -43.71 2.51
C PHE A 281 18.17 -43.54 1.10
N VAL A 282 17.81 -44.47 0.21
CA VAL A 282 18.51 -44.70 -1.07
C VAL A 282 17.57 -44.72 -2.26
N THR A 283 18.03 -44.12 -3.36
CA THR A 283 17.42 -44.19 -4.69
C THR A 283 17.97 -45.42 -5.43
N ALA A 284 17.08 -46.18 -6.07
CA ALA A 284 17.44 -47.39 -6.81
C ALA A 284 16.44 -47.70 -7.94
N GLY A 285 16.65 -48.83 -8.62
CA GLY A 285 15.67 -49.41 -9.56
C GLY A 285 14.30 -49.67 -8.92
N CYS A 286 13.32 -50.01 -9.74
CA CYS A 286 11.91 -50.04 -9.32
C CYS A 286 11.45 -51.28 -8.54
N GLY A 287 12.29 -52.30 -8.39
CA GLY A 287 12.01 -53.58 -7.71
C GLY A 287 12.77 -54.76 -8.34
N GLU A 288 12.66 -55.95 -7.74
CA GLU A 288 13.29 -57.21 -8.18
C GLU A 288 14.82 -57.15 -8.44
N GLY A 289 15.55 -56.21 -7.84
CA GLY A 289 16.98 -56.03 -8.14
C GLY A 289 17.30 -55.30 -9.46
N SER A 290 16.32 -54.63 -10.07
CA SER A 290 16.52 -53.82 -11.30
C SER A 290 17.55 -52.70 -11.13
N THR A 291 18.23 -52.34 -12.23
CA THR A 291 19.17 -51.20 -12.29
C THR A 291 18.48 -49.95 -12.84
N LEU A 292 18.54 -48.84 -12.09
CA LEU A 292 18.12 -47.51 -12.53
C LEU A 292 19.18 -46.86 -13.44
N TYR A 293 18.75 -46.45 -14.63
CA TYR A 293 19.49 -45.59 -15.55
C TYR A 293 18.89 -44.18 -15.51
N ALA A 294 19.64 -43.22 -14.99
CA ALA A 294 19.25 -41.82 -14.82
C ALA A 294 19.85 -40.95 -15.94
N TYR A 295 19.08 -40.74 -17.02
CA TYR A 295 19.49 -39.89 -18.15
C TYR A 295 19.46 -38.40 -17.81
N SER A 296 18.52 -38.01 -16.94
CA SER A 296 18.58 -36.78 -16.15
C SER A 296 17.96 -37.04 -14.78
N TRP A 297 18.49 -36.39 -13.75
CA TRP A 297 18.01 -36.49 -12.37
C TRP A 297 18.41 -35.22 -11.64
N ASP A 298 17.47 -34.63 -10.91
CA ASP A 298 17.69 -33.51 -10.00
C ASP A 298 16.80 -33.72 -8.78
N ALA A 299 17.42 -34.00 -7.63
CA ALA A 299 16.74 -34.22 -6.37
C ALA A 299 17.61 -33.79 -5.19
N SER A 300 17.04 -33.75 -3.99
CA SER A 300 17.81 -33.70 -2.75
C SER A 300 17.17 -34.57 -1.67
N MET A 301 17.99 -35.09 -0.77
CA MET A 301 17.54 -35.95 0.32
C MET A 301 18.23 -35.68 1.66
N MET A 302 17.58 -36.09 2.75
CA MET A 302 18.19 -36.15 4.07
C MET A 302 17.55 -37.24 4.94
N LEU A 303 18.37 -37.96 5.72
CA LEU A 303 17.96 -39.02 6.64
C LEU A 303 18.13 -38.56 8.10
N TYR A 304 17.10 -38.78 8.91
CA TYR A 304 17.08 -38.45 10.32
C TYR A 304 16.69 -39.65 11.19
N TYR A 305 17.30 -39.73 12.36
CA TYR A 305 16.93 -40.65 13.44
C TYR A 305 16.38 -39.87 14.64
N ARG A 306 15.52 -40.50 15.44
CA ARG A 306 14.96 -39.86 16.64
C ARG A 306 15.75 -40.21 17.90
N TYR A 307 16.09 -39.19 18.69
CA TYR A 307 16.72 -39.31 19.99
C TYR A 307 16.22 -38.21 20.94
N ASP A 308 16.06 -38.51 22.24
CA ASP A 308 15.49 -37.60 23.25
C ASP A 308 14.24 -36.81 22.75
N GLY A 309 13.33 -37.52 22.09
CA GLY A 309 12.08 -36.97 21.55
C GLY A 309 12.20 -36.15 20.25
N ARG A 310 13.42 -35.78 19.80
CA ARG A 310 13.69 -34.95 18.61
C ARG A 310 14.33 -35.75 17.47
N PHE A 311 14.21 -35.27 16.23
CA PHE A 311 14.93 -35.82 15.08
C PHE A 311 16.29 -35.13 14.91
N TYR A 312 17.31 -35.92 14.57
CA TYR A 312 18.66 -35.48 14.26
C TYR A 312 19.13 -36.16 12.97
N ALA A 313 19.88 -35.45 12.13
CA ALA A 313 20.49 -36.05 10.96
C ALA A 313 21.52 -37.11 11.38
N VAL A 314 21.72 -38.11 10.54
CA VAL A 314 22.70 -39.18 10.81
C VAL A 314 24.13 -38.61 10.96
N PRO A 315 24.98 -39.16 11.85
CA PRO A 315 26.29 -38.56 12.15
C PRO A 315 27.29 -38.70 10.98
N GLY A 316 27.26 -39.84 10.29
CA GLY A 316 28.04 -40.16 9.11
C GLY A 316 27.15 -40.75 8.02
N ALA A 317 27.56 -40.60 6.76
CA ALA A 317 26.85 -41.13 5.61
C ALA A 317 27.77 -41.37 4.42
N PHE A 318 27.46 -42.39 3.63
CA PHE A 318 28.14 -42.74 2.38
C PHE A 318 27.13 -42.87 1.23
N SER A 319 27.54 -42.49 0.02
CA SER A 319 26.68 -42.43 -1.18
C SER A 319 26.27 -43.81 -1.70
N LEU A 320 27.22 -44.73 -1.79
CA LEU A 320 26.94 -46.13 -2.12
C LEU A 320 26.94 -46.99 -0.87
N GLU A 321 26.03 -47.96 -0.84
CA GLU A 321 25.94 -48.91 0.26
C GLU A 321 27.24 -49.69 0.48
N PRO A 322 27.61 -49.99 1.74
CA PRO A 322 28.84 -50.70 2.06
C PRO A 322 28.78 -52.16 1.58
N TYR A 323 29.92 -52.74 1.18
CA TYR A 323 29.97 -54.15 0.77
C TYR A 323 29.80 -55.17 1.92
N ASN A 324 29.76 -54.73 3.18
CA ASN A 324 29.93 -55.56 4.37
C ASN A 324 29.00 -55.07 5.51
N PHE A 325 27.81 -55.64 5.63
CA PHE A 325 26.77 -55.30 6.61
C PHE A 325 26.03 -56.54 7.13
N SER A 326 25.26 -56.39 8.20
CA SER A 326 24.35 -57.41 8.73
C SER A 326 22.91 -57.08 8.43
N GLY A 327 22.10 -58.09 8.09
CA GLY A 327 20.64 -57.97 8.08
C GLY A 327 19.99 -57.49 6.77
N GLY A 328 20.73 -57.50 5.65
CA GLY A 328 20.21 -57.11 4.33
C GLY A 328 20.52 -55.67 3.94
N VAL A 329 20.45 -55.41 2.64
CA VAL A 329 20.38 -54.10 1.96
C VAL A 329 19.51 -54.27 0.72
N THR A 330 19.06 -53.14 0.18
CA THR A 330 18.45 -52.99 -1.15
C THR A 330 19.12 -53.87 -2.22
N ALA A 331 18.35 -54.68 -2.93
CA ALA A 331 18.87 -55.47 -4.07
C ALA A 331 18.91 -54.67 -5.38
N GLU A 332 18.11 -53.60 -5.49
CA GLU A 332 18.04 -52.72 -6.66
C GLU A 332 19.22 -51.75 -6.74
N ASN A 333 19.63 -51.43 -7.97
CA ASN A 333 20.90 -50.78 -8.24
C ASN A 333 20.71 -49.44 -8.98
N VAL A 334 21.75 -48.62 -9.04
CA VAL A 334 21.84 -47.45 -9.93
C VAL A 334 23.07 -47.59 -10.80
N SER A 335 22.95 -47.36 -12.12
CA SER A 335 24.07 -47.57 -13.03
C SER A 335 25.28 -46.72 -12.66
N ALA A 336 26.50 -47.28 -12.69
CA ALA A 336 27.70 -46.54 -12.32
C ALA A 336 28.08 -45.44 -13.33
N VAL A 337 27.58 -45.51 -14.57
CA VAL A 337 27.94 -44.60 -15.68
C VAL A 337 26.78 -43.68 -16.09
N GLN A 338 25.54 -44.17 -16.01
CA GLN A 338 24.32 -43.39 -16.27
C GLN A 338 23.49 -43.35 -14.98
N GLY A 339 24.10 -42.86 -13.91
CA GLY A 339 23.58 -42.96 -12.55
C GLY A 339 23.35 -41.63 -11.88
N ILE A 340 23.62 -41.60 -10.58
CA ILE A 340 23.37 -40.45 -9.72
C ILE A 340 24.68 -40.12 -9.00
N ALA A 341 25.19 -38.92 -9.26
CA ALA A 341 26.28 -38.32 -8.51
C ALA A 341 25.69 -37.52 -7.34
N GLU A 342 26.27 -37.67 -6.16
CA GLU A 342 25.78 -37.04 -4.94
C GLU A 342 26.80 -36.05 -4.37
N TYR A 343 26.32 -34.96 -3.76
CA TYR A 343 27.16 -34.06 -2.98
C TYR A 343 26.38 -33.42 -1.84
N TYR A 344 27.03 -33.26 -0.69
CA TYR A 344 26.44 -32.57 0.45
C TYR A 344 26.66 -31.06 0.37
N TYR A 345 25.59 -30.29 0.53
CA TYR A 345 25.63 -28.84 0.60
C TYR A 345 24.51 -28.30 1.50
N ASP A 346 24.84 -27.34 2.38
CA ASP A 346 23.92 -26.59 3.24
C ASP A 346 22.84 -27.43 3.98
N GLY A 347 23.23 -28.60 4.48
CA GLY A 347 22.31 -29.47 5.25
C GLY A 347 21.50 -30.47 4.44
N LEU A 348 21.70 -30.57 3.12
CA LEU A 348 21.06 -31.53 2.23
C LEU A 348 22.10 -32.30 1.40
N VAL A 349 21.76 -33.52 1.02
CA VAL A 349 22.47 -34.25 -0.05
C VAL A 349 21.74 -33.97 -1.35
N TYR A 350 22.42 -33.35 -2.31
CA TYR A 350 21.91 -33.15 -3.66
C TYR A 350 22.29 -34.33 -4.54
N GLN A 351 21.33 -34.78 -5.35
CA GLN A 351 21.46 -35.87 -6.31
C GLN A 351 21.32 -35.31 -7.73
N LEU A 352 22.33 -35.48 -8.57
CA LEU A 352 22.31 -35.10 -9.98
C LEU A 352 22.63 -36.29 -10.87
N SER A 353 22.12 -36.35 -12.10
CA SER A 353 22.52 -37.40 -13.05
C SER A 353 24.03 -37.33 -13.34
N GLY A 354 24.74 -38.43 -13.13
CA GLY A 354 26.20 -38.50 -13.24
C GLY A 354 26.76 -39.90 -12.96
N SER A 355 28.07 -40.00 -12.78
CA SER A 355 28.70 -41.26 -12.35
C SER A 355 28.51 -41.47 -10.84
N SER A 356 28.09 -42.66 -10.44
CA SER A 356 27.92 -43.02 -9.02
C SER A 356 29.25 -43.53 -8.43
N TYR A 357 29.68 -43.00 -7.27
CA TYR A 357 30.93 -43.40 -6.60
C TYR A 357 30.73 -43.61 -5.10
N GLN A 358 31.45 -44.59 -4.51
CA GLN A 358 31.43 -44.77 -3.06
C GLN A 358 32.33 -43.74 -2.38
N GLU A 359 31.74 -42.67 -1.90
CA GLU A 359 32.40 -41.66 -1.07
C GLU A 359 31.57 -41.29 0.16
N ALA A 360 32.23 -40.69 1.16
CA ALA A 360 31.54 -40.12 2.30
C ALA A 360 30.82 -38.85 1.85
N LEU A 361 29.50 -38.80 2.03
CA LEU A 361 28.69 -37.65 1.60
C LEU A 361 29.12 -36.37 2.34
N TRP A 362 29.56 -36.52 3.60
CA TRP A 362 30.21 -35.45 4.35
C TRP A 362 31.31 -35.98 5.27
N GLN A 363 32.26 -35.12 5.59
CA GLN A 363 33.27 -35.35 6.62
C GLN A 363 32.86 -34.62 7.90
N ALA A 364 32.79 -35.36 9.01
CA ALA A 364 32.51 -34.80 10.32
C ALA A 364 33.60 -33.78 10.69
N SER A 365 33.19 -32.53 10.88
CA SER A 365 34.10 -31.40 11.10
C SER A 365 33.41 -30.25 11.82
N ALA A 366 34.20 -29.51 12.60
CA ALA A 366 33.78 -28.25 13.19
C ALA A 366 34.93 -27.23 13.12
N SER A 367 34.58 -25.95 13.17
CA SER A 367 35.55 -24.85 13.29
C SER A 367 34.92 -23.72 14.09
N SER A 368 35.73 -22.95 14.82
CA SER A 368 35.21 -21.81 15.58
C SER A 368 36.07 -20.55 15.44
N TYR A 369 35.41 -19.40 15.52
CA TYR A 369 36.00 -18.07 15.34
C TYR A 369 35.11 -17.01 16.03
N SER A 370 35.63 -15.80 16.21
CA SER A 370 34.83 -14.66 16.68
C SER A 370 34.39 -13.82 15.46
N PRO A 371 33.11 -13.85 15.05
CA PRO A 371 32.60 -13.08 13.90
C PRO A 371 32.42 -11.59 14.23
N ALA A 372 32.16 -11.29 15.50
CA ALA A 372 31.80 -9.99 16.02
C ALA A 372 32.26 -9.88 17.49
N PRO A 373 32.40 -8.66 18.03
CA PRO A 373 32.73 -8.49 19.44
C PRO A 373 31.66 -9.13 20.33
N ASN A 374 32.08 -9.72 21.45
CA ASN A 374 31.21 -10.47 22.37
C ASN A 374 30.51 -11.71 21.77
N GLU A 375 31.00 -12.26 20.66
CA GLU A 375 30.39 -13.41 19.99
C GLU A 375 31.43 -14.48 19.60
N VAL A 376 31.04 -15.75 19.80
CA VAL A 376 31.70 -16.93 19.22
C VAL A 376 30.76 -17.57 18.20
N SER A 377 31.28 -17.83 17.00
CA SER A 377 30.65 -18.67 15.99
C SER A 377 31.32 -20.03 15.95
N VAL A 378 30.53 -21.09 15.81
CA VAL A 378 31.00 -22.45 15.54
C VAL A 378 30.27 -23.00 14.33
N ASN A 379 31.00 -23.29 13.25
CA ASN A 379 30.45 -23.93 12.05
C ASN A 379 30.55 -25.46 12.22
N LEU A 380 29.52 -26.19 11.81
CA LEU A 380 29.29 -27.61 12.15
C LEU A 380 28.84 -28.41 10.91
N THR A 381 29.54 -29.52 10.62
CA THR A 381 29.22 -30.43 9.50
C THR A 381 29.24 -31.88 9.98
N PRO A 382 28.15 -32.66 9.84
CA PRO A 382 26.89 -32.31 9.19
C PRO A 382 26.01 -31.38 10.03
N ALA A 383 25.24 -30.55 9.35
CA ALA A 383 24.07 -29.87 9.87
C ALA A 383 22.90 -30.85 10.09
N GLY A 384 21.97 -30.49 10.95
CA GLY A 384 20.85 -31.33 11.39
C GLY A 384 21.20 -32.36 12.45
N ALA A 385 22.47 -32.79 12.55
CA ALA A 385 22.91 -33.79 13.51
C ALA A 385 23.01 -33.23 14.95
N LEU A 386 23.11 -34.12 15.94
CA LEU A 386 23.25 -33.74 17.35
C LEU A 386 24.68 -33.29 17.64
N TRP A 387 24.90 -31.97 17.64
CA TRP A 387 26.10 -31.36 18.19
C TRP A 387 25.86 -30.85 19.61
N VAL A 388 26.83 -31.02 20.48
CA VAL A 388 26.91 -30.30 21.75
C VAL A 388 28.12 -29.37 21.70
N VAL A 389 27.85 -28.07 21.76
CA VAL A 389 28.88 -27.02 21.77
C VAL A 389 29.02 -26.51 23.19
N SER A 390 30.24 -26.59 23.73
CA SER A 390 30.64 -26.03 25.01
C SER A 390 31.64 -24.89 24.80
N VAL A 391 31.39 -23.75 25.42
CA VAL A 391 32.27 -22.58 25.41
C VAL A 391 32.62 -22.24 26.84
N MET A 392 33.90 -22.36 27.20
CA MET A 392 34.41 -22.14 28.55
C MET A 392 35.44 -21.02 28.55
N GLY A 393 35.23 -20.00 29.39
CA GLY A 393 36.18 -18.90 29.55
C GLY A 393 37.46 -19.34 30.25
N VAL A 394 38.60 -18.97 29.67
CA VAL A 394 39.95 -19.25 30.20
C VAL A 394 40.33 -18.19 31.25
N ASN A 395 40.11 -16.93 30.90
CA ASN A 395 40.46 -15.76 31.73
C ASN A 395 39.22 -14.98 32.20
N VAL A 396 38.02 -15.54 31.99
CA VAL A 396 36.72 -14.94 32.33
C VAL A 396 35.78 -15.99 32.93
N SER A 397 35.01 -15.59 33.95
CA SER A 397 34.02 -16.47 34.61
C SER A 397 32.76 -16.62 33.76
N PHE A 398 32.86 -17.40 32.69
CA PHE A 398 31.75 -17.75 31.79
C PHE A 398 31.85 -19.21 31.37
N SER A 399 30.71 -19.91 31.35
CA SER A 399 30.57 -21.16 30.63
C SER A 399 29.16 -21.28 30.04
N SER A 400 29.08 -21.92 28.88
CA SER A 400 27.82 -22.21 28.19
C SER A 400 27.94 -23.54 27.47
N THR A 401 26.93 -24.41 27.60
CA THR A 401 26.84 -25.67 26.87
C THR A 401 25.47 -25.76 26.22
N VAL A 402 25.42 -25.99 24.92
CA VAL A 402 24.17 -25.98 24.13
C VAL A 402 24.16 -27.11 23.11
N ALA A 403 23.02 -27.80 22.99
CA ALA A 403 22.76 -28.74 21.91
C ALA A 403 22.31 -27.97 20.65
N VAL A 404 22.94 -28.22 19.52
CA VAL A 404 22.79 -27.48 18.26
C VAL A 404 22.53 -28.46 17.12
N THR A 405 21.56 -28.12 16.27
CA THR A 405 21.29 -28.82 15.00
C THR A 405 21.43 -27.91 13.76
N SER A 406 21.60 -26.61 13.96
CA SER A 406 21.92 -25.66 12.89
C SER A 406 23.35 -25.91 12.33
N PRO A 407 23.63 -25.59 11.05
CA PRO A 407 25.00 -25.62 10.49
C PRO A 407 25.97 -24.67 11.21
N GLN A 408 25.46 -23.74 12.02
CA GLN A 408 26.22 -22.76 12.76
C GLN A 408 25.61 -22.54 14.15
N ALA A 409 26.45 -22.54 15.19
CA ALA A 409 26.12 -22.08 16.53
C ALA A 409 26.65 -20.66 16.73
N LEU A 410 25.80 -19.74 17.18
CA LEU A 410 26.19 -18.39 17.61
C LEU A 410 25.98 -18.26 19.11
N ILE A 411 27.06 -17.97 19.84
CA ILE A 411 27.07 -17.94 21.31
C ILE A 411 27.58 -16.58 21.76
N GLN A 412 26.73 -15.85 22.49
CA GLN A 412 27.08 -14.56 23.09
C GLN A 412 27.95 -14.77 24.33
N VAL A 413 29.09 -14.08 24.41
CA VAL A 413 30.08 -14.25 25.46
C VAL A 413 30.71 -12.90 25.89
N PRO A 414 31.22 -12.76 27.13
CA PRO A 414 32.06 -11.63 27.53
C PRO A 414 33.32 -11.44 26.66
N SER A 415 34.02 -10.31 26.80
CA SER A 415 35.35 -10.14 26.20
C SER A 415 36.37 -11.03 26.91
N GLY A 416 37.10 -11.89 26.20
CA GLY A 416 38.04 -12.82 26.83
C GLY A 416 38.56 -13.89 25.89
N GLU A 417 39.28 -14.85 26.46
CA GLU A 417 39.78 -16.04 25.76
C GLU A 417 38.92 -17.24 26.16
N TYR A 418 38.58 -18.08 25.18
CA TYR A 418 37.65 -19.19 25.35
C TYR A 418 38.22 -20.49 24.77
N ILE A 419 38.01 -21.60 25.48
CA ILE A 419 38.09 -22.93 24.89
C ILE A 419 36.70 -23.27 24.36
N VAL A 420 36.63 -23.54 23.06
CA VAL A 420 35.42 -23.96 22.36
C VAL A 420 35.56 -25.44 22.01
N THR A 421 34.70 -26.28 22.60
CA THR A 421 34.61 -27.71 22.30
C THR A 421 33.30 -27.98 21.56
N ALA A 422 33.34 -28.68 20.44
CA ALA A 422 32.15 -29.12 19.72
C ALA A 422 32.20 -30.64 19.53
N THR A 423 31.21 -31.35 20.06
CA THR A 423 31.15 -32.82 20.02
C THR A 423 29.90 -33.28 19.28
N LEU A 424 30.08 -34.10 18.25
CA LEU A 424 29.03 -34.75 17.47
C LEU A 424 28.63 -36.07 18.13
N TYR A 425 27.33 -36.34 18.24
CA TYR A 425 26.80 -37.54 18.89
C TYR A 425 25.92 -38.42 17.97
N ALA A 426 26.05 -39.72 18.17
CA ALA A 426 25.18 -40.80 17.71
C ALA A 426 24.32 -41.24 18.91
N GLY A 427 23.13 -40.65 19.08
CA GLY A 427 22.35 -40.80 20.30
C GLY A 427 23.14 -40.33 21.53
N SER A 428 23.49 -41.26 22.44
CA SER A 428 24.34 -40.99 23.61
C SER A 428 25.85 -41.11 23.34
N SER A 429 26.26 -41.67 22.19
CA SER A 429 27.66 -42.02 21.91
C SER A 429 28.38 -40.88 21.19
N PRO A 430 29.50 -40.33 21.70
CA PRO A 430 30.27 -39.33 20.98
C PRO A 430 31.00 -39.95 19.77
N VAL A 431 30.90 -39.29 18.61
CA VAL A 431 31.48 -39.74 17.33
C VAL A 431 32.73 -38.94 16.97
N TYR A 432 32.66 -37.62 17.15
CA TYR A 432 33.75 -36.69 16.83
C TYR A 432 33.78 -35.59 17.88
N SER A 433 34.98 -35.10 18.21
CA SER A 433 35.14 -33.94 19.06
C SER A 433 36.22 -33.01 18.52
N PHE A 434 35.85 -31.75 18.34
CA PHE A 434 36.71 -30.62 18.03
C PHE A 434 36.97 -29.81 19.29
N SER A 435 38.16 -29.23 19.43
CA SER A 435 38.48 -28.24 20.46
C SER A 435 39.45 -27.20 19.91
N SER A 436 39.19 -25.92 20.15
CA SER A 436 40.09 -24.82 19.79
C SER A 436 39.98 -23.64 20.75
N GLU A 437 41.02 -22.81 20.77
CA GLU A 437 41.02 -21.54 21.51
C GLU A 437 40.53 -20.39 20.62
N VAL A 438 39.61 -19.56 21.13
CA VAL A 438 39.07 -18.38 20.44
C VAL A 438 39.21 -17.16 21.35
N ALA A 439 39.97 -16.17 20.87
CA ALA A 439 40.01 -14.84 21.49
C ALA A 439 38.83 -13.99 20.97
N VAL A 440 38.01 -13.48 21.90
CA VAL A 440 36.84 -12.65 21.60
C VAL A 440 37.09 -11.24 22.11
N ALA A 441 37.16 -10.29 21.18
CA ALA A 441 37.21 -8.88 21.52
C ALA A 441 35.91 -8.46 22.22
N GLY A 442 36.00 -7.60 23.22
CA GLY A 442 34.81 -6.90 23.71
C GLY A 442 34.34 -5.88 22.68
N MET A 443 33.05 -5.56 22.70
CA MET A 443 32.59 -4.30 22.13
C MET A 443 33.46 -3.19 22.71
N GLN A 444 34.26 -2.53 21.87
CA GLN A 444 34.98 -1.34 22.29
C GLN A 444 33.97 -0.38 22.91
N GLN A 445 34.32 0.23 24.04
CA GLN A 445 33.41 1.13 24.73
C GLN A 445 33.26 2.41 23.90
N VAL A 446 32.29 2.40 22.98
CA VAL A 446 32.05 3.53 22.09
C VAL A 446 31.32 4.62 22.88
N ILE A 447 32.09 5.63 23.28
CA ILE A 447 31.57 6.81 23.94
C ILE A 447 30.85 7.64 22.88
N ALA A 448 29.53 7.79 23.02
CA ALA A 448 28.69 8.59 22.13
C ALA A 448 28.44 9.99 22.69
N LEU A 449 28.77 11.02 21.91
CA LEU A 449 28.24 12.37 22.06
C LEU A 449 27.07 12.55 21.09
N ASN A 450 25.85 12.60 21.62
CA ASN A 450 24.65 12.90 20.85
C ASN A 450 24.39 14.40 20.90
N VAL A 451 24.44 15.10 19.76
CA VAL A 451 24.10 16.52 19.63
C VAL A 451 22.80 16.64 18.85
N SER A 452 21.76 17.18 19.47
CA SER A 452 20.52 17.60 18.82
C SER A 452 20.49 19.13 18.80
N SER A 453 20.42 19.72 17.60
CA SER A 453 20.55 21.16 17.40
C SER A 453 19.53 21.69 16.41
N GLN A 454 18.84 22.78 16.78
CA GLN A 454 17.92 23.51 15.91
C GLN A 454 18.62 24.60 15.09
N THR A 455 19.87 24.95 15.43
CA THR A 455 20.77 25.77 14.61
C THR A 455 21.96 24.98 14.04
N PRO A 456 22.62 25.46 12.96
CA PRO A 456 23.96 25.01 12.60
C PRO A 456 24.94 25.22 13.75
N PHE A 457 25.84 24.26 13.93
CA PHE A 457 26.82 24.29 15.02
C PHE A 457 28.21 23.92 14.50
N ILE A 458 29.23 24.40 15.21
CA ILE A 458 30.62 24.05 14.99
C ILE A 458 30.98 22.98 16.03
N TYR A 459 31.50 21.85 15.59
CA TYR A 459 32.11 20.82 16.43
C TYR A 459 33.59 20.67 16.04
N ASN A 460 34.47 20.93 17.00
CA ASN A 460 35.94 20.85 16.83
C ASN A 460 36.47 21.59 15.58
N GLY A 461 35.87 22.73 15.25
CA GLY A 461 36.24 23.59 14.11
C GLY A 461 35.53 23.27 12.79
N GLN A 462 34.84 22.13 12.67
CA GLN A 462 34.03 21.78 11.51
C GLN A 462 32.56 22.21 11.71
N MET A 463 31.95 22.76 10.65
CA MET A 463 30.54 23.17 10.66
C MET A 463 29.61 22.00 10.31
N PHE A 464 28.52 21.89 11.06
CA PHE A 464 27.40 20.96 10.89
C PHE A 464 26.10 21.77 10.78
N MET A 465 25.14 21.27 10.01
CA MET A 465 23.83 21.91 9.88
C MET A 465 22.94 21.57 11.09
N ALA A 466 21.76 22.21 11.19
CA ALA A 466 20.77 21.82 12.18
C ALA A 466 20.33 20.35 11.96
N GLY A 467 20.17 19.59 13.04
CA GLY A 467 19.85 18.16 12.99
C GLY A 467 20.33 17.40 14.23
N ASN A 468 20.23 16.07 14.14
CA ASN A 468 20.71 15.13 15.15
C ASN A 468 21.99 14.45 14.65
N TYR A 469 23.06 14.53 15.44
CA TYR A 469 24.37 13.97 15.12
C TYR A 469 24.87 13.13 16.30
N THR A 470 25.47 11.98 16.01
CA THR A 470 26.17 11.17 17.00
C THR A 470 27.64 11.12 16.63
N PHE A 471 28.50 11.59 17.52
CA PHE A 471 29.95 11.52 17.41
C PHE A 471 30.46 10.39 18.31
N TYR A 472 31.26 9.49 17.74
CA TYR A 472 31.77 8.31 18.42
C TYR A 472 33.26 8.47 18.74
N SER A 473 33.68 8.07 19.94
CA SER A 473 35.09 7.97 20.32
C SER A 473 35.36 6.67 21.09
N GLN A 474 36.59 6.16 20.97
CA GLN A 474 37.10 5.01 21.73
C GLN A 474 37.76 5.41 23.06
N GLN A 475 37.94 6.72 23.31
CA GLN A 475 38.52 7.27 24.54
C GLN A 475 37.79 8.55 24.96
N PRO A 476 37.80 8.91 26.27
CA PRO A 476 37.33 10.20 26.73
C PRO A 476 37.96 11.36 25.97
N PHE A 477 37.16 12.34 25.56
CA PHE A 477 37.61 13.44 24.69
C PHE A 477 36.97 14.77 25.08
N VAL A 478 37.57 15.87 24.62
CA VAL A 478 36.96 17.21 24.77
C VAL A 478 36.25 17.59 23.48
N ALA A 479 34.96 17.88 23.58
CA ALA A 479 34.16 18.43 22.50
C ALA A 479 34.10 19.96 22.64
N ASN A 480 34.58 20.68 21.63
CA ASN A 480 34.35 22.11 21.48
C ASN A 480 33.12 22.32 20.58
N LEU A 481 32.02 22.73 21.19
CA LEU A 481 30.74 23.01 20.52
C LEU A 481 30.46 24.52 20.50
N THR A 482 29.99 25.05 19.38
CA THR A 482 29.48 26.42 19.30
C THR A 482 28.26 26.47 18.37
N PHE A 483 27.12 26.88 18.90
CA PHE A 483 25.86 27.01 18.18
C PHE A 483 25.78 28.38 17.52
N VAL A 484 25.37 28.44 16.25
CA VAL A 484 25.55 29.62 15.39
C VAL A 484 24.21 30.07 14.81
N ALA A 485 23.89 31.35 15.03
CA ALA A 485 22.72 31.97 14.41
C ALA A 485 22.79 31.93 12.88
N TYR A 486 21.67 31.66 12.21
CA TYR A 486 21.60 31.60 10.75
C TYR A 486 20.34 32.30 10.20
N MET A 487 20.38 32.63 8.91
CA MET A 487 19.27 33.25 8.17
C MET A 487 18.78 32.28 7.09
N PRO A 488 17.64 31.59 7.29
CA PRO A 488 17.09 30.68 6.28
C PRO A 488 16.70 31.40 4.97
N SER A 489 16.25 32.65 5.10
CA SER A 489 15.83 33.52 3.99
C SER A 489 15.81 34.99 4.42
N ALA A 490 15.63 35.90 3.46
CA ALA A 490 15.52 37.33 3.75
C ALA A 490 14.37 37.60 4.75
N GLY A 491 14.69 38.31 5.84
CA GLY A 491 13.72 38.65 6.89
C GLY A 491 13.40 37.53 7.89
N ILE A 492 14.03 36.35 7.80
CA ILE A 492 13.94 35.28 8.80
C ILE A 492 15.33 35.05 9.40
N ARG A 493 15.44 34.95 10.74
CA ARG A 493 16.64 34.45 11.40
C ARG A 493 16.29 33.51 12.55
N VAL A 494 17.19 32.57 12.82
CA VAL A 494 17.08 31.63 13.93
C VAL A 494 18.30 31.86 14.82
N LEU A 495 18.05 32.12 16.10
CA LEU A 495 19.09 32.32 17.12
C LEU A 495 19.17 31.08 18.02
N PRO A 496 20.38 30.61 18.40
CA PRO A 496 20.52 29.59 19.42
C PRO A 496 20.01 30.11 20.78
N SER A 497 19.46 29.21 21.59
CA SER A 497 18.89 29.54 22.90
C SER A 497 19.43 28.66 24.03
N GLU A 498 18.58 27.97 24.79
CA GLU A 498 19.02 27.10 25.88
C GLU A 498 19.72 25.85 25.35
N VAL A 499 20.90 25.56 25.92
CA VAL A 499 21.68 24.35 25.70
C VAL A 499 21.63 23.51 26.98
N LEU A 500 21.13 22.28 26.85
CA LEU A 500 21.05 21.29 27.92
C LEU A 500 22.13 20.22 27.70
N VAL A 501 22.97 19.98 28.71
CA VAL A 501 23.94 18.88 28.74
C VAL A 501 23.44 17.84 29.74
N ASN A 502 23.11 16.63 29.25
CA ASN A 502 22.46 15.57 30.03
C ASN A 502 21.23 16.08 30.82
N GLY A 503 20.44 16.98 30.20
CA GLY A 503 19.27 17.60 30.81
C GLY A 503 19.55 18.78 31.75
N THR A 504 20.82 19.14 31.99
CA THR A 504 21.21 20.28 32.85
C THR A 504 21.50 21.52 32.00
N PRO A 505 20.91 22.70 32.30
CA PRO A 505 21.21 23.94 31.57
C PRO A 505 22.67 24.39 31.67
N ALA A 506 23.27 24.70 30.53
CA ALA A 506 24.63 25.27 30.42
C ALA A 506 24.64 26.81 30.28
N HIS A 507 23.51 27.42 29.88
CA HIS A 507 23.32 28.86 29.69
C HIS A 507 24.38 29.59 28.82
N VAL A 508 25.08 28.87 27.93
CA VAL A 508 26.07 29.40 26.98
C VAL A 508 25.89 28.77 25.61
N THR A 509 26.15 29.55 24.55
CA THR A 509 26.10 29.08 23.15
C THR A 509 27.43 28.48 22.65
N SER A 510 28.48 28.54 23.46
CA SER A 510 29.79 27.95 23.22
C SER A 510 30.24 27.16 24.44
N LEU A 511 30.63 25.89 24.24
CA LEU A 511 30.91 24.93 25.31
C LEU A 511 32.18 24.13 25.01
N LEU A 512 33.06 24.01 26.00
CA LEU A 512 34.12 23.00 26.05
C LEU A 512 33.67 21.90 27.03
N LEU A 513 33.38 20.72 26.49
CA LEU A 513 32.75 19.62 27.22
C LEU A 513 33.68 18.41 27.31
N ALA A 514 34.00 17.96 28.52
CA ALA A 514 34.69 16.69 28.75
C ALA A 514 33.69 15.52 28.64
N VAL A 515 33.81 14.73 27.58
CA VAL A 515 32.93 13.59 27.26
C VAL A 515 33.60 12.30 27.73
N ASN A 516 33.28 11.89 28.96
CA ASN A 516 33.87 10.71 29.62
C ASN A 516 32.99 9.44 29.52
N GLY A 517 31.83 9.55 28.87
CA GLY A 517 30.81 8.51 28.73
C GLY A 517 29.65 9.05 27.88
N ASN A 518 28.62 8.23 27.64
CA ASN A 518 27.51 8.63 26.77
C ASN A 518 26.87 9.94 27.25
N THR A 519 26.94 10.96 26.40
CA THR A 519 26.58 12.33 26.74
C THR A 519 25.64 12.89 25.68
N THR A 520 24.59 13.57 26.11
CA THR A 520 23.59 14.18 25.23
C THR A 520 23.63 15.69 25.41
N VAL A 521 23.73 16.40 24.29
CA VAL A 521 23.63 17.86 24.22
C VAL A 521 22.40 18.19 23.38
N VAL A 522 21.47 18.96 23.93
CA VAL A 522 20.27 19.43 23.22
C VAL A 522 20.28 20.95 23.22
N GLU A 523 20.29 21.55 22.04
CA GLU A 523 20.07 22.97 21.84
C GLU A 523 18.64 23.21 21.32
N GLY A 524 17.95 24.18 21.93
CA GLY A 524 16.75 24.78 21.38
C GLY A 524 17.06 26.11 20.71
N ALA A 525 16.19 26.58 19.82
CA ALA A 525 16.36 27.86 19.15
C ALA A 525 15.16 28.81 19.24
N VAL A 526 15.42 30.11 19.12
CA VAL A 526 14.40 31.16 18.97
C VAL A 526 14.32 31.62 17.52
N LEU A 527 13.18 31.36 16.89
CA LEU A 527 12.83 31.90 15.57
C LEU A 527 12.46 33.38 15.69
N GLN A 528 12.98 34.21 14.79
CA GLN A 528 12.67 35.64 14.71
C GLN A 528 12.35 36.08 13.29
N TYR A 529 11.43 37.03 13.19
CA TYR A 529 11.02 37.66 11.93
C TYR A 529 11.39 39.14 11.95
N TYR A 530 11.82 39.65 10.79
CA TYR A 530 12.06 41.07 10.61
C TYR A 530 10.73 41.80 10.35
N VAL A 531 10.43 42.77 11.19
CA VAL A 531 9.33 43.72 11.01
C VAL A 531 9.91 44.99 10.43
N ASN A 532 9.39 45.41 9.28
CA ASN A 532 9.81 46.62 8.56
C ASN A 532 8.65 47.62 8.53
N LEU A 533 8.88 48.83 9.00
CA LEU A 533 7.90 49.92 9.04
C LEU A 533 8.38 51.09 8.18
N SER A 534 7.44 51.82 7.57
CA SER A 534 7.78 53.10 6.91
C SER A 534 8.21 54.18 7.89
N GLN A 535 7.74 54.12 9.14
CA GLN A 535 8.15 54.98 10.26
C GLN A 535 7.73 54.33 11.59
N PRO A 536 8.31 54.72 12.74
CA PRO A 536 7.88 54.23 14.05
C PRO A 536 6.40 54.52 14.34
N VAL A 537 5.70 53.59 15.01
CA VAL A 537 4.28 53.75 15.37
C VAL A 537 4.01 53.31 16.82
N PRO A 538 3.14 54.01 17.57
CA PRO A 538 2.68 53.52 18.88
C PRO A 538 1.92 52.19 18.74
N ALA A 539 2.28 51.22 19.58
CA ALA A 539 1.68 49.88 19.58
C ALA A 539 1.66 49.29 21.00
N ASN A 540 0.95 48.17 21.16
CA ASN A 540 1.13 47.27 22.28
C ASN A 540 1.88 46.02 21.78
N VAL A 541 3.02 45.71 22.39
CA VAL A 541 3.88 44.56 22.04
C VAL A 541 3.92 43.62 23.24
N ASN A 542 3.41 42.40 23.07
CA ASN A 542 3.29 41.38 24.13
C ASN A 542 2.62 41.88 25.43
N GLY A 543 1.62 42.77 25.32
CA GLY A 543 0.91 43.34 26.47
C GLY A 543 1.45 44.69 26.94
N ILE A 544 2.65 45.10 26.52
CA ILE A 544 3.30 46.34 26.96
C ILE A 544 3.13 47.44 25.90
N ASN A 545 2.68 48.63 26.31
CA ASN A 545 2.61 49.79 25.41
C ASN A 545 4.03 50.30 25.09
N ALA A 546 4.37 50.38 23.81
CA ALA A 546 5.70 50.74 23.33
C ALA A 546 5.64 51.41 21.94
N THR A 547 6.74 52.01 21.50
CA THR A 547 6.88 52.43 20.10
C THR A 547 7.44 51.27 19.28
N LEU A 548 6.66 50.75 18.35
CA LEU A 548 7.10 49.73 17.40
C LEU A 548 8.07 50.38 16.39
N THR A 549 9.24 49.77 16.21
CA THR A 549 10.29 50.19 15.28
C THR A 549 10.69 49.04 14.35
N SER A 550 11.33 49.35 13.22
CA SER A 550 11.84 48.31 12.31
C SER A 550 12.96 47.50 13.00
N GLY A 551 12.84 46.17 13.01
CA GLY A 551 13.73 45.32 13.80
C GLY A 551 13.35 43.85 13.79
N TRP A 552 14.12 43.04 14.53
CA TRP A 552 13.88 41.60 14.68
C TRP A 552 13.05 41.32 15.94
N TYR A 553 11.94 40.60 15.78
CA TYR A 553 11.04 40.22 16.87
C TYR A 553 10.84 38.70 16.88
N ASN A 554 10.60 38.12 18.06
CA ASN A 554 10.36 36.69 18.20
C ASN A 554 9.11 36.27 17.41
N ALA A 555 9.15 35.05 16.85
CA ALA A 555 7.94 34.38 16.38
C ALA A 555 6.90 34.33 17.51
N SER A 556 5.63 34.43 17.15
CA SER A 556 4.48 34.61 18.06
C SER A 556 4.40 35.93 18.83
N THR A 557 5.34 36.88 18.66
CA THR A 557 5.18 38.23 19.25
C THR A 557 3.86 38.84 18.79
N ARG A 558 3.04 39.24 19.77
CA ARG A 558 1.73 39.85 19.56
C ARG A 558 1.87 41.36 19.49
N ILE A 559 1.53 41.94 18.35
CA ILE A 559 1.59 43.37 18.07
C ILE A 559 0.17 43.89 17.84
N ILE A 560 -0.26 44.88 18.61
CA ILE A 560 -1.56 45.56 18.44
C ILE A 560 -1.29 47.02 18.11
N ILE A 561 -1.72 47.46 16.93
CA ILE A 561 -1.64 48.85 16.49
C ILE A 561 -3.07 49.41 16.54
N TYR A 562 -3.29 50.39 17.41
CA TYR A 562 -4.60 51.00 17.61
C TYR A 562 -4.99 51.90 16.43
N ARG A 563 -6.26 51.83 16.01
CA ARG A 563 -6.81 52.71 14.95
C ARG A 563 -6.71 54.20 15.29
N TYR A 564 -6.85 54.52 16.58
CA TYR A 564 -6.73 55.85 17.14
C TYR A 564 -5.75 55.79 18.31
N PHE A 565 -4.74 56.65 18.28
CA PHE A 565 -3.84 56.89 19.41
C PHE A 565 -3.97 58.35 19.82
N TYR A 566 -4.70 58.59 20.92
CA TYR A 566 -4.92 59.94 21.46
C TYR A 566 -3.62 60.45 22.10
N ILE A 567 -3.15 61.59 21.63
CA ILE A 567 -1.97 62.29 22.17
C ILE A 567 -2.43 63.35 23.19
N GLY A 568 -3.61 63.95 22.95
CA GLY A 568 -4.32 64.82 23.87
C GLY A 568 -5.84 64.74 23.66
N GLU A 569 -6.61 65.53 24.40
CA GLU A 569 -8.08 65.49 24.36
C GLU A 569 -8.67 65.85 22.98
N ALA A 570 -7.99 66.75 22.24
CA ALA A 570 -8.38 67.20 20.91
C ALA A 570 -7.35 66.84 19.81
N GLU A 571 -6.39 65.95 20.09
CA GLU A 571 -5.31 65.53 19.18
C GLU A 571 -5.11 64.01 19.16
N ARG A 572 -5.07 63.41 17.96
CA ARG A 572 -4.82 61.96 17.82
C ARG A 572 -4.08 61.60 16.54
N LEU A 573 -3.34 60.50 16.56
CA LEU A 573 -2.91 59.81 15.34
C LEU A 573 -3.99 58.82 14.89
N TYR A 574 -4.33 58.86 13.61
CA TYR A 574 -5.23 57.93 12.93
C TYR A 574 -4.43 56.96 12.05
N VAL A 575 -4.68 55.66 12.20
CA VAL A 575 -4.13 54.61 11.35
C VAL A 575 -5.28 53.96 10.56
N SER A 576 -5.17 53.98 9.23
CA SER A 576 -6.16 53.40 8.32
C SER A 576 -5.77 51.97 7.92
N PRO A 577 -6.73 51.04 7.72
CA PRO A 577 -8.18 51.21 7.86
C PRO A 577 -8.73 50.96 9.28
N GLU A 578 -8.13 50.05 10.05
CA GLU A 578 -8.66 49.53 11.33
C GLU A 578 -7.57 49.30 12.39
N MET A 579 -7.95 48.77 13.57
CA MET A 579 -7.00 48.22 14.53
C MET A 579 -6.33 46.98 13.93
N ILE A 580 -5.00 46.97 13.89
CA ILE A 580 -4.23 45.85 13.36
C ILE A 580 -3.77 44.99 14.53
N VAL A 581 -4.20 43.73 14.58
CA VAL A 581 -3.72 42.72 15.54
C VAL A 581 -2.93 41.68 14.77
N ILE A 582 -1.62 41.60 15.04
CA ILE A 582 -0.69 40.67 14.43
C ILE A 582 -0.21 39.70 15.51
N ASN A 583 -0.29 38.41 15.23
CA ASN A 583 0.55 37.40 15.89
C ASN A 583 1.66 37.07 14.88
N LEU A 584 2.92 37.41 15.20
CA LEU A 584 3.98 37.44 14.20
C LEU A 584 4.42 36.03 13.77
N SER A 585 3.97 35.61 12.59
CA SER A 585 4.23 34.27 11.99
C SER A 585 5.03 34.30 10.69
N SER A 586 5.42 35.48 10.21
CA SER A 586 6.23 35.67 9.00
C SER A 586 6.98 37.00 9.06
N PRO A 587 7.99 37.24 8.18
CA PRO A 587 8.51 38.58 7.93
C PRO A 587 7.36 39.49 7.53
N LEU A 588 7.40 40.75 7.96
CA LEU A 588 6.27 41.66 7.86
C LEU A 588 6.72 43.06 7.46
N THR A 589 6.18 43.58 6.35
CA THR A 589 6.32 45.01 6.01
C THR A 589 4.97 45.69 6.19
N LEU A 590 4.93 46.71 7.06
CA LEU A 590 3.74 47.53 7.31
C LEU A 590 3.94 48.94 6.73
N PRO A 591 3.35 49.26 5.58
CA PRO A 591 3.47 50.58 4.94
C PRO A 591 2.54 51.62 5.60
N LEU A 592 2.55 51.69 6.94
CA LEU A 592 1.65 52.54 7.70
C LEU A 592 2.04 54.00 7.56
N ARG A 593 1.01 54.82 7.33
CA ARG A 593 1.09 56.28 7.28
C ARG A 593 0.12 56.84 8.31
N PRO A 594 0.48 56.89 9.61
CA PRO A 594 -0.36 57.50 10.62
C PRO A 594 -0.59 58.98 10.27
N VAL A 595 -1.85 59.40 10.28
CA VAL A 595 -2.27 60.77 9.95
C VAL A 595 -2.61 61.49 11.24
N LEU A 596 -1.99 62.64 11.49
CA LEU A 596 -2.37 63.50 12.61
C LEU A 596 -3.76 64.09 12.36
N GLN A 597 -4.64 64.00 13.36
CA GLN A 597 -5.99 64.53 13.32
C GLN A 597 -6.28 65.43 14.52
N TYR A 598 -7.06 66.48 14.25
CA TYR A 598 -7.58 67.42 15.24
C TYR A 598 -9.10 67.31 15.33
N TYR A 599 -9.66 67.58 16.51
CA TYR A 599 -11.11 67.68 16.69
C TYR A 599 -11.64 69.04 16.24
N VAL A 600 -12.76 69.04 15.52
CA VAL A 600 -13.42 70.23 14.98
C VAL A 600 -14.88 70.24 15.41
N HIS A 601 -15.40 71.43 15.71
CA HIS A 601 -16.80 71.69 16.05
C HIS A 601 -17.24 73.04 15.44
N ILE A 602 -18.18 73.03 14.49
CA ILE A 602 -18.68 74.25 13.83
C ILE A 602 -20.21 74.28 13.92
N SER A 603 -20.77 75.29 14.59
CA SER A 603 -22.22 75.43 14.76
C SER A 603 -22.84 76.13 13.54
N LEU A 604 -23.92 75.58 13.00
CA LEU A 604 -24.67 76.08 11.84
C LEU A 604 -26.15 76.30 12.19
N PRO A 605 -26.91 77.13 11.44
CA PRO A 605 -28.34 77.34 11.67
C PRO A 605 -29.22 76.08 11.64
N ASN A 606 -28.76 74.98 11.06
CA ASN A 606 -29.47 73.70 10.94
C ASN A 606 -28.79 72.50 11.61
N GLY A 607 -27.73 72.70 12.40
CA GLY A 607 -26.98 71.61 13.02
C GLY A 607 -25.52 71.96 13.30
N THR A 608 -24.65 70.97 13.32
CA THR A 608 -23.21 71.15 13.64
C THR A 608 -22.35 70.29 12.72
N ILE A 609 -21.23 70.82 12.25
CA ILE A 609 -20.14 70.03 11.66
C ILE A 609 -19.17 69.69 12.80
N SER A 610 -19.25 68.48 13.35
CA SER A 610 -18.38 68.03 14.45
C SER A 610 -17.71 66.71 14.13
N GLY A 611 -16.39 66.60 14.33
CA GLY A 611 -15.65 65.38 14.06
C GLY A 611 -14.14 65.53 14.10
N TRP A 612 -13.44 64.45 13.79
CA TRP A 612 -11.98 64.42 13.71
C TRP A 612 -11.53 64.54 12.26
N TYR A 613 -10.72 65.55 11.95
CA TYR A 613 -10.26 65.86 10.60
C TYR A 613 -8.74 65.77 10.54
N ALA A 614 -8.20 65.36 9.38
CA ALA A 614 -6.76 65.31 9.17
C ALA A 614 -6.14 66.71 9.18
N ASN A 615 -4.91 66.84 9.68
CA ASN A 615 -4.14 68.07 9.57
C ASN A 615 -4.08 68.54 8.11
N GLY A 616 -4.41 69.81 7.87
CA GLY A 616 -4.54 70.42 6.54
C GLY A 616 -5.90 70.22 5.85
N THR A 617 -6.89 69.57 6.49
CA THR A 617 -8.23 69.43 5.89
C THR A 617 -8.89 70.80 5.75
N VAL A 618 -9.53 71.06 4.62
CA VAL A 618 -10.25 72.31 4.37
C VAL A 618 -11.75 72.10 4.49
N ILE A 619 -12.37 72.69 5.51
CA ILE A 619 -13.82 72.61 5.76
C ILE A 619 -14.48 73.87 5.20
N ARG A 620 -15.55 73.70 4.43
CA ARG A 620 -16.34 74.78 3.85
C ARG A 620 -17.76 74.73 4.43
N PRO A 621 -18.17 75.69 5.27
CA PRO A 621 -19.57 75.84 5.66
C PRO A 621 -20.47 75.94 4.41
N PRO A 622 -21.69 75.37 4.42
CA PRO A 622 -22.58 75.43 3.26
C PRO A 622 -22.89 76.88 2.87
N GLU A 623 -22.76 77.24 1.60
CA GLU A 623 -23.15 78.58 1.12
C GLU A 623 -24.67 78.81 1.22
N VAL A 624 -25.46 77.74 1.12
CA VAL A 624 -26.93 77.76 1.22
C VAL A 624 -27.41 76.60 2.08
N ILE A 625 -28.33 76.89 3.01
CA ILE A 625 -28.99 75.92 3.89
C ILE A 625 -30.50 76.04 3.65
N TYR A 626 -31.11 75.06 2.99
CA TYR A 626 -32.56 75.03 2.79
C TYR A 626 -33.27 74.71 4.12
N VAL A 627 -34.27 75.51 4.47
CA VAL A 627 -35.16 75.28 5.63
C VAL A 627 -36.32 74.38 5.21
N ASN A 628 -36.87 74.62 4.02
CA ASN A 628 -37.86 73.79 3.35
C ASN A 628 -37.84 74.10 1.84
N GLY A 629 -38.76 73.53 1.06
CA GLY A 629 -38.87 73.78 -0.40
C GLY A 629 -39.17 75.24 -0.79
N SER A 630 -39.40 76.10 0.19
CA SER A 630 -39.90 77.48 0.01
C SER A 630 -39.13 78.53 0.82
N ALA A 631 -38.17 78.14 1.67
CA ALA A 631 -37.32 79.02 2.48
C ALA A 631 -35.88 78.49 2.60
N ARG A 632 -34.86 79.36 2.53
CA ARG A 632 -33.43 78.99 2.63
C ARG A 632 -32.58 80.09 3.26
N TYR A 633 -31.59 79.72 4.06
CA TYR A 633 -30.51 80.57 4.53
C TYR A 633 -29.35 80.62 3.52
N VAL A 634 -28.66 81.74 3.42
CA VAL A 634 -27.50 81.98 2.54
C VAL A 634 -26.36 82.62 3.34
N LEU A 635 -25.17 82.02 3.31
CA LEU A 635 -23.98 82.44 4.04
C LEU A 635 -23.60 83.88 3.67
N GLN A 636 -23.34 84.72 4.66
CA GLN A 636 -23.02 86.14 4.46
C GLN A 636 -21.51 86.41 4.44
N VAL A 637 -20.80 85.83 5.42
CA VAL A 637 -19.34 85.90 5.53
C VAL A 637 -18.84 84.56 6.06
N GLY A 638 -17.94 83.91 5.31
CA GLY A 638 -17.30 82.67 5.71
C GLY A 638 -16.38 82.17 4.59
N GLY A 639 -15.14 81.84 4.94
CA GLY A 639 -14.17 81.25 4.03
C GLY A 639 -13.93 79.76 4.31
N PRO A 640 -13.11 79.09 3.50
CA PRO A 640 -12.57 77.77 3.84
C PRO A 640 -11.76 77.83 5.14
N LEU A 641 -12.12 77.01 6.13
CA LEU A 641 -11.39 76.81 7.38
C LEU A 641 -10.35 75.69 7.18
N VAL A 642 -9.07 75.96 7.46
CA VAL A 642 -8.01 74.95 7.41
C VAL A 642 -7.83 74.36 8.81
N VAL A 643 -7.84 73.04 8.92
CA VAL A 643 -7.65 72.31 10.18
C VAL A 643 -6.16 72.07 10.41
N ASP A 644 -5.45 73.05 10.93
CA ASP A 644 -4.05 72.94 11.39
C ASP A 644 -3.92 72.70 12.91
N SER A 645 -5.05 72.81 13.62
CA SER A 645 -5.21 72.76 15.06
C SER A 645 -6.68 72.43 15.41
N PRO A 646 -7.07 72.22 16.68
CA PRO A 646 -8.48 72.04 17.05
C PRO A 646 -9.32 73.29 16.76
N VAL A 647 -10.48 73.13 16.10
CA VAL A 647 -11.32 74.24 15.61
C VAL A 647 -12.67 74.28 16.34
N ASN A 648 -13.11 75.46 16.78
CA ASN A 648 -14.44 75.67 17.39
C ASN A 648 -15.07 77.00 16.92
N GLU A 649 -16.06 76.97 16.00
CA GLU A 649 -16.49 78.14 15.21
C GLU A 649 -18.02 78.26 15.01
N THR A 650 -18.52 79.43 14.55
CA THR A 650 -19.97 79.67 14.25
C THR A 650 -20.20 80.72 13.13
N PRO A 651 -20.48 80.32 11.87
CA PRO A 651 -20.66 81.24 10.72
C PRO A 651 -22.06 81.91 10.61
N ALA A 652 -22.16 83.03 9.85
CA ALA A 652 -23.35 83.89 9.76
C ALA A 652 -24.14 83.81 8.43
N TYR A 653 -25.48 83.84 8.49
CA TYR A 653 -26.41 83.55 7.35
C TYR A 653 -27.62 84.52 7.25
N GLN A 654 -28.23 84.65 6.05
CA GLN A 654 -29.43 85.47 5.74
C GLN A 654 -30.55 84.65 5.07
N LEU A 655 -31.83 84.92 5.37
CA LEU A 655 -33.00 84.17 4.88
C LEU A 655 -33.57 84.69 3.52
N GLN A 656 -33.93 83.76 2.63
CA GLN A 656 -34.57 83.96 1.32
C GLN A 656 -35.79 83.01 1.15
N VAL A 657 -36.73 83.36 0.26
CA VAL A 657 -37.95 82.56 -0.02
C VAL A 657 -38.21 82.37 -1.52
N LEU A 658 -38.94 81.30 -1.89
CA LEU A 658 -39.22 80.92 -3.27
C LEU A 658 -40.52 81.54 -3.80
N VAL A 659 -40.46 82.19 -4.96
CA VAL A 659 -41.59 82.87 -5.60
C VAL A 659 -41.70 82.44 -7.06
N SER A 660 -42.92 82.35 -7.59
CA SER A 660 -43.16 82.02 -9.01
C SER A 660 -44.24 82.86 -9.68
N TYR A 661 -44.25 82.89 -11.02
CA TYR A 661 -45.32 83.41 -11.86
C TYR A 661 -45.24 82.80 -13.27
N ALA A 662 -46.35 82.80 -14.02
CA ALA A 662 -46.43 82.24 -15.37
C ALA A 662 -47.22 83.14 -16.32
N LEU A 663 -46.79 83.20 -17.59
CA LEU A 663 -47.35 84.01 -18.66
C LEU A 663 -47.64 83.11 -19.90
N PRO A 664 -48.75 83.34 -20.65
CA PRO A 664 -49.25 82.43 -21.71
C PRO A 664 -48.37 82.09 -22.90
N ASN A 665 -47.24 82.76 -23.12
CA ASN A 665 -46.23 82.33 -24.11
C ASN A 665 -45.36 81.18 -23.58
N GLY A 666 -45.64 80.70 -22.36
CA GLY A 666 -44.77 79.79 -21.63
C GLY A 666 -43.64 80.50 -20.89
N THR A 667 -43.58 81.84 -20.86
CA THR A 667 -42.62 82.53 -20.00
C THR A 667 -43.05 82.35 -18.55
N ALA A 668 -42.24 81.63 -17.77
CA ALA A 668 -42.46 81.48 -16.33
C ALA A 668 -41.17 81.85 -15.57
N PHE A 669 -41.35 82.41 -14.38
CA PHE A 669 -40.30 82.59 -13.40
C PHE A 669 -40.57 81.70 -12.20
N VAL A 670 -39.52 81.08 -11.69
CA VAL A 670 -39.50 80.40 -10.39
C VAL A 670 -38.13 80.71 -9.79
N GLY A 671 -38.07 81.47 -8.71
CA GLY A 671 -36.79 81.98 -8.21
C GLY A 671 -36.80 82.42 -6.75
N TRP A 672 -35.60 82.43 -6.18
CA TRP A 672 -35.36 82.76 -4.78
C TRP A 672 -35.06 84.24 -4.60
N LEU A 673 -35.78 84.89 -3.71
CA LEU A 673 -35.64 86.31 -3.42
C LEU A 673 -35.45 86.53 -1.91
N PRO A 674 -34.66 87.53 -1.48
CA PRO A 674 -34.61 87.93 -0.08
C PRO A 674 -36.00 88.25 0.45
N LEU A 675 -36.26 87.86 1.70
CA LEU A 675 -37.51 88.23 2.37
C LEU A 675 -37.57 89.77 2.47
N GLY A 676 -38.54 90.38 1.76
CA GLY A 676 -38.67 91.85 1.60
C GLY A 676 -38.43 92.43 0.19
N TYR A 677 -38.24 91.61 -0.85
CA TYR A 677 -38.02 92.08 -2.26
C TYR A 677 -39.32 92.49 -3.01
N THR A 678 -39.29 92.99 -4.27
CA THR A 678 -40.48 93.46 -5.05
C THR A 678 -40.37 93.22 -6.59
N LEU A 679 -41.49 92.95 -7.31
CA LEU A 679 -41.59 92.44 -8.71
C LEU A 679 -42.63 93.19 -9.62
N ARG A 680 -42.58 93.06 -10.97
CA ARG A 680 -43.49 93.70 -11.99
C ARG A 680 -43.80 92.85 -13.28
N PHE A 681 -44.89 93.11 -14.06
CA PHE A 681 -45.39 92.25 -15.20
C PHE A 681 -45.76 92.93 -16.58
N PRO A 682 -45.94 92.18 -17.72
CA PRO A 682 -46.16 92.73 -19.11
C PRO A 682 -47.49 92.38 -19.84
N THR A 683 -47.91 93.18 -20.83
CA THR A 683 -49.32 93.30 -21.30
C THR A 683 -49.87 92.43 -22.46
N THR A 684 -49.09 91.94 -23.45
CA THR A 684 -49.65 91.19 -24.63
C THR A 684 -48.72 90.07 -25.13
N ILE A 685 -49.25 88.95 -25.65
CA ILE A 685 -48.48 87.69 -25.78
C ILE A 685 -48.86 86.85 -27.03
N ASN A 686 -47.92 86.57 -27.93
CA ASN A 686 -48.11 85.66 -29.09
C ASN A 686 -47.58 84.23 -28.83
N VAL A 687 -48.16 83.19 -29.48
CA VAL A 687 -47.84 81.76 -29.18
C VAL A 687 -47.39 80.92 -30.38
N SER A 688 -48.06 80.95 -31.54
CA SER A 688 -47.60 80.21 -32.72
C SER A 688 -48.11 80.79 -34.04
N SER A 689 -47.66 80.26 -35.19
CA SER A 689 -48.23 80.54 -36.51
C SER A 689 -49.70 80.10 -36.67
N GLY A 690 -50.31 79.56 -35.60
CA GLY A 690 -51.73 79.25 -35.46
C GLY A 690 -52.40 79.65 -34.11
N VAL A 691 -51.76 80.38 -33.16
CA VAL A 691 -52.34 80.74 -31.81
C VAL A 691 -51.78 82.06 -31.17
N SER A 692 -52.54 82.86 -30.37
CA SER A 692 -52.10 84.10 -29.63
C SER A 692 -53.02 84.57 -28.44
N TYR A 693 -52.57 85.46 -27.50
CA TYR A 693 -53.14 85.86 -26.15
C TYR A 693 -52.93 87.35 -25.64
N GLU A 694 -53.71 87.85 -24.63
CA GLU A 694 -53.75 89.28 -24.11
C GLU A 694 -54.05 89.44 -22.56
N LEU A 695 -53.43 90.39 -21.80
CA LEU A 695 -53.40 90.47 -20.29
C LEU A 695 -54.64 91.06 -19.59
N VAL A 696 -54.93 90.58 -18.36
CA VAL A 696 -55.90 91.16 -17.42
C VAL A 696 -55.31 91.85 -16.15
N SER A 697 -54.59 91.17 -15.23
CA SER A 697 -53.99 91.77 -14.00
C SER A 697 -52.98 90.80 -13.33
N PRO A 698 -52.15 91.19 -12.31
CA PRO A 698 -51.85 92.52 -11.74
C PRO A 698 -50.51 93.12 -12.26
N GLU A 699 -50.11 94.32 -11.79
CA GLU A 699 -48.88 95.00 -12.24
C GLU A 699 -47.64 94.79 -11.35
N GLU A 700 -47.73 94.86 -10.00
CA GLU A 700 -46.58 94.77 -9.07
C GLU A 700 -46.88 93.98 -7.77
N VAL A 701 -45.87 93.32 -7.15
CA VAL A 701 -46.01 92.53 -5.90
C VAL A 701 -44.73 92.51 -5.03
N ALA A 702 -44.86 92.55 -3.69
CA ALA A 702 -43.76 92.41 -2.72
C ALA A 702 -43.63 91.00 -2.10
N VAL A 703 -42.41 90.59 -1.73
CA VAL A 703 -42.05 89.24 -1.28
C VAL A 703 -42.02 89.13 0.24
N THR A 704 -43.19 88.90 0.84
CA THR A 704 -43.34 88.67 2.30
C THR A 704 -43.41 87.20 2.68
N SER A 705 -43.68 86.33 1.72
CA SER A 705 -43.85 84.89 1.89
C SER A 705 -43.61 84.17 0.57
N PRO A 706 -43.25 82.87 0.58
CA PRO A 706 -43.18 82.10 -0.65
C PRO A 706 -44.57 81.84 -1.25
N GLY A 707 -44.63 81.68 -2.57
CA GLY A 707 -45.88 81.36 -3.27
C GLY A 707 -45.87 81.70 -4.76
N ALA A 708 -46.95 81.30 -5.45
CA ALA A 708 -47.21 81.69 -6.82
C ALA A 708 -47.95 83.02 -6.88
N ILE A 709 -47.50 83.90 -7.76
CA ILE A 709 -48.14 85.16 -8.14
C ILE A 709 -48.93 84.89 -9.43
N VAL A 710 -50.24 85.15 -9.41
CA VAL A 710 -51.19 84.78 -10.48
C VAL A 710 -51.38 85.94 -11.47
N VAL A 711 -51.49 85.62 -12.78
CA VAL A 711 -51.61 86.56 -13.92
C VAL A 711 -52.47 85.91 -15.05
N GLU A 712 -53.36 86.63 -15.78
CA GLU A 712 -54.48 86.03 -16.59
C GLU A 712 -54.66 86.53 -18.08
N TYR A 713 -55.04 85.66 -19.08
CA TYR A 713 -55.12 85.91 -20.58
C TYR A 713 -55.99 84.86 -21.44
N SER A 714 -56.18 84.91 -22.82
CA SER A 714 -57.10 84.02 -23.70
C SER A 714 -56.76 83.74 -25.27
N PRO A 715 -57.22 82.66 -26.05
CA PRO A 715 -56.64 82.07 -27.35
C PRO A 715 -57.35 82.10 -28.80
N ARG A 716 -56.79 81.49 -29.91
CA ARG A 716 -57.22 81.47 -31.41
C ARG A 716 -56.68 80.28 -32.35
N PHE A 717 -57.19 79.97 -33.62
CA PHE A 717 -56.82 78.81 -34.59
C PHE A 717 -56.90 78.95 -36.20
N LEU A 718 -56.72 77.86 -37.05
CA LEU A 718 -56.42 77.82 -38.56
C LEU A 718 -57.00 76.58 -39.42
N VAL A 719 -57.04 76.54 -40.81
CA VAL A 719 -57.73 75.52 -41.76
C VAL A 719 -57.14 75.29 -43.24
N THR A 720 -57.33 74.15 -43.98
CA THR A 720 -56.95 73.83 -45.46
C THR A 720 -57.69 72.63 -46.24
N VAL A 721 -57.64 72.43 -47.62
CA VAL A 721 -58.22 71.29 -48.52
C VAL A 721 -57.58 71.10 -49.99
N THR A 722 -57.58 69.91 -50.72
CA THR A 722 -57.08 69.62 -52.16
C THR A 722 -57.89 68.58 -53.07
N TYR A 723 -57.76 68.50 -54.44
CA TYR A 723 -58.49 67.60 -55.44
C TYR A 723 -57.61 66.68 -56.36
N ALA A 724 -58.14 65.62 -57.04
CA ALA A 724 -57.34 64.67 -57.88
C ALA A 724 -56.64 65.28 -59.10
N ASN A 725 -57.22 66.31 -59.71
CA ASN A 725 -56.58 67.07 -60.79
C ASN A 725 -55.46 68.03 -60.29
N GLY A 726 -55.35 68.26 -58.97
CA GLY A 726 -54.25 68.99 -58.32
C GLY A 726 -54.53 70.34 -57.62
N THR A 727 -55.77 70.68 -57.23
CA THR A 727 -56.16 72.07 -56.79
C THR A 727 -56.41 72.25 -55.26
N THR A 728 -56.01 73.36 -54.56
CA THR A 728 -55.95 73.53 -53.04
C THR A 728 -56.44 74.91 -52.42
N ARG A 729 -56.72 75.06 -51.08
CA ARG A 729 -57.25 76.31 -50.36
C ARG A 729 -57.05 76.41 -48.78
N SER A 730 -57.08 77.61 -48.08
CA SER A 730 -56.78 77.83 -46.58
C SER A 730 -57.33 79.14 -45.83
N PHE A 731 -57.40 79.27 -44.46
CA PHE A 731 -57.67 80.53 -43.60
C PHE A 731 -57.58 80.43 -42.01
N TRP A 732 -57.67 81.54 -41.19
CA TRP A 732 -57.69 81.61 -39.67
C TRP A 732 -59.10 81.87 -39.04
N ALA A 733 -59.42 81.26 -37.88
CA ALA A 733 -60.67 81.45 -37.11
C ALA A 733 -60.53 81.16 -35.59
N PRO A 734 -61.44 81.65 -34.71
CA PRO A 734 -61.61 81.08 -33.37
C PRO A 734 -62.16 79.63 -33.46
N GLN A 735 -62.09 78.89 -32.35
CA GLN A 735 -62.39 77.45 -32.25
C GLN A 735 -63.85 77.07 -32.65
N GLY A 736 -64.05 76.27 -33.73
CA GLY A 736 -65.31 75.57 -34.12
C GLY A 736 -66.06 75.95 -35.45
N TYR A 737 -65.73 75.40 -36.65
CA TYR A 737 -66.30 75.76 -38.01
C TYR A 737 -66.44 74.56 -39.04
N THR A 738 -66.98 74.64 -40.29
CA THR A 738 -67.43 73.42 -41.11
C THR A 738 -67.11 73.37 -42.66
N VAL A 739 -66.96 72.17 -43.29
CA VAL A 739 -66.45 71.89 -44.72
C VAL A 739 -67.02 70.58 -45.44
N LYS A 740 -66.98 70.39 -46.81
CA LYS A 740 -67.50 69.23 -47.68
C LYS A 740 -66.63 68.80 -48.95
N LEU A 741 -66.70 67.55 -49.52
CA LEU A 741 -65.85 66.90 -50.60
C LEU A 741 -66.58 65.90 -51.63
N GLU A 742 -66.33 65.84 -52.98
CA GLU A 742 -67.06 64.96 -54.01
C GLU A 742 -66.50 64.84 -55.50
N ALA A 743 -66.70 63.72 -56.28
CA ALA A 743 -66.17 63.40 -57.68
C ALA A 743 -66.79 62.15 -58.48
N PRO A 744 -66.40 61.79 -59.77
CA PRO A 744 -67.02 60.73 -60.69
C PRO A 744 -66.09 59.64 -61.39
N ALA A 745 -66.57 58.66 -62.22
CA ALA A 745 -65.82 57.41 -62.69
C ALA A 745 -65.96 56.86 -64.19
N PRO A 746 -64.94 56.16 -64.79
CA PRO A 746 -64.94 55.59 -66.19
C PRO A 746 -65.47 54.13 -66.43
N PRO A 747 -65.69 53.66 -67.70
CA PRO A 747 -66.08 52.28 -68.01
C PRO A 747 -65.05 51.24 -67.54
N LEU A 748 -65.52 50.15 -66.93
CA LEU A 748 -64.73 49.15 -66.20
C LEU A 748 -63.96 49.68 -64.94
N HIS A 749 -64.25 50.88 -64.38
CA HIS A 749 -63.47 51.53 -63.28
C HIS A 749 -64.29 52.21 -62.10
N ALA A 750 -63.67 52.62 -60.96
CA ALA A 750 -64.29 53.24 -59.72
C ALA A 750 -63.38 54.22 -58.88
N VAL A 751 -63.88 55.06 -57.91
CA VAL A 751 -63.19 56.28 -57.28
C VAL A 751 -63.36 56.54 -55.73
N ARG A 752 -62.43 57.25 -55.00
CA ARG A 752 -62.41 57.57 -53.51
C ARG A 752 -61.62 58.86 -53.05
N TRP A 753 -61.78 59.40 -51.81
CA TRP A 753 -61.00 60.52 -51.17
C TRP A 753 -60.03 60.10 -50.03
N VAL A 754 -58.90 60.81 -49.84
CA VAL A 754 -57.80 60.54 -48.88
C VAL A 754 -57.04 61.80 -48.43
N GLY A 755 -56.71 61.95 -47.15
CA GLY A 755 -55.82 63.01 -46.64
C GLY A 755 -55.67 63.03 -45.11
N THR A 756 -56.25 64.04 -44.45
CA THR A 756 -56.49 63.98 -42.99
C THR A 756 -57.53 62.91 -42.68
N LEU A 757 -58.41 62.58 -43.64
CA LEU A 757 -59.43 61.52 -43.56
C LEU A 757 -59.50 60.70 -44.87
N ASP A 758 -59.93 59.44 -44.79
CA ASP A 758 -60.02 58.51 -45.94
C ASP A 758 -61.47 58.06 -46.19
N LEU A 759 -62.13 58.70 -47.15
CA LEU A 759 -63.59 58.81 -47.25
C LEU A 759 -64.12 58.31 -48.61
N PRO A 760 -65.30 57.65 -48.65
CA PRO A 760 -66.00 57.43 -49.91
C PRO A 760 -66.37 58.77 -50.55
N ASN A 761 -66.69 58.73 -51.84
CA ASN A 761 -66.94 59.93 -52.62
C ASN A 761 -68.22 60.68 -52.15
N GLY A 762 -68.09 61.83 -51.44
CA GLY A 762 -69.23 62.68 -51.03
C GLY A 762 -69.33 63.25 -49.57
N ALA A 763 -68.27 63.35 -48.75
CA ALA A 763 -68.34 63.54 -47.27
C ALA A 763 -68.14 65.01 -46.71
N SER A 764 -68.27 65.25 -45.38
CA SER A 764 -68.20 66.60 -44.71
C SER A 764 -67.69 66.60 -43.24
N VAL A 765 -67.08 67.70 -42.71
CA VAL A 765 -66.30 67.76 -41.42
C VAL A 765 -66.21 69.15 -40.72
N SER A 766 -65.71 69.24 -39.47
CA SER A 766 -65.60 70.46 -38.62
C SER A 766 -64.18 70.79 -38.06
N VAL A 767 -63.94 72.07 -37.72
CA VAL A 767 -62.66 72.73 -37.34
C VAL A 767 -62.57 72.90 -35.82
N GLY A 768 -62.01 71.90 -35.14
CA GLY A 768 -61.37 72.10 -33.83
C GLY A 768 -59.91 72.55 -33.96
N GLU A 769 -59.32 72.42 -35.16
CA GLU A 769 -57.88 72.38 -35.42
C GLU A 769 -57.57 72.62 -36.93
N PRO A 770 -56.29 72.75 -37.33
CA PRO A 770 -55.87 72.78 -38.74
C PRO A 770 -56.04 71.42 -39.48
N MET A 771 -56.46 71.42 -40.75
CA MET A 771 -56.90 70.21 -41.53
C MET A 771 -56.66 70.29 -43.08
N ALA A 772 -56.63 69.17 -43.85
CA ALA A 772 -56.45 69.09 -45.35
C ALA A 772 -56.77 67.71 -46.07
N GLU A 773 -57.23 67.62 -47.36
CA GLU A 773 -57.73 66.37 -48.06
C GLU A 773 -57.42 66.19 -49.60
N ARG A 774 -57.61 65.01 -50.29
CA ARG A 774 -57.32 64.62 -51.75
C ARG A 774 -58.13 63.38 -52.34
N GLU A 775 -57.95 62.85 -53.58
CA GLU A 775 -58.83 61.88 -54.37
C GLU A 775 -58.11 60.78 -55.29
N ALA A 776 -58.69 59.58 -55.64
CA ALA A 776 -58.07 58.38 -56.36
C ALA A 776 -59.01 57.28 -57.07
N VAL A 777 -58.50 56.26 -57.85
CA VAL A 777 -59.24 55.37 -58.86
C VAL A 777 -58.82 53.83 -59.02
N THR A 778 -59.69 52.84 -59.43
CA THR A 778 -59.42 51.35 -59.75
C THR A 778 -60.33 50.63 -60.86
N ILE A 779 -60.37 49.25 -61.05
CA ILE A 779 -60.72 48.42 -62.31
C ILE A 779 -61.66 47.11 -62.14
N ASN A 780 -62.22 46.43 -63.21
CA ASN A 780 -63.17 45.24 -63.23
C ASN A 780 -62.88 44.01 -64.20
N ALA A 781 -63.35 42.76 -63.92
CA ALA A 781 -62.93 41.47 -64.56
C ALA A 781 -63.99 40.40 -64.99
N ALA A 782 -65.30 40.58 -64.82
CA ALA A 782 -66.28 39.47 -64.90
C ALA A 782 -66.72 38.97 -66.31
N GLU A 783 -66.39 39.67 -67.40
CA GLU A 783 -67.09 39.49 -68.70
C GLU A 783 -66.44 38.50 -69.70
N VAL A 784 -65.26 37.92 -69.39
CA VAL A 784 -64.40 37.26 -70.42
C VAL A 784 -64.72 35.76 -70.66
N GLY A 785 -65.33 35.06 -69.70
CA GLY A 785 -65.44 33.58 -69.75
C GLY A 785 -66.49 32.97 -70.70
N GLY A 786 -67.41 33.76 -71.25
CA GLY A 786 -68.63 33.25 -71.89
C GLY A 786 -68.49 32.65 -73.30
N LEU A 787 -67.39 32.92 -74.02
CA LEU A 787 -67.30 32.65 -75.47
C LEU A 787 -66.99 31.18 -75.84
N GLY A 788 -66.49 30.36 -74.91
CA GLY A 788 -66.03 28.99 -75.22
C GLY A 788 -67.11 27.91 -75.36
N ALA A 789 -68.29 28.09 -74.75
CA ALA A 789 -69.31 27.04 -74.64
C ALA A 789 -70.21 26.89 -75.89
N ALA A 790 -70.28 27.90 -76.75
CA ALA A 790 -71.27 27.98 -77.83
C ALA A 790 -71.01 27.00 -79.01
N ALA A 791 -69.77 26.59 -79.24
CA ALA A 791 -69.40 25.80 -80.43
C ALA A 791 -69.82 24.32 -80.37
N VAL A 792 -69.94 23.74 -79.17
CA VAL A 792 -70.25 22.31 -78.98
C VAL A 792 -71.74 21.99 -79.18
N ALA A 793 -72.62 22.97 -78.95
CA ALA A 793 -74.07 22.77 -78.93
C ALA A 793 -74.73 22.61 -80.31
N VAL A 794 -74.07 23.01 -81.41
CA VAL A 794 -74.73 23.18 -82.72
C VAL A 794 -74.91 21.86 -83.49
N ALA A 795 -73.94 20.93 -83.46
CA ALA A 795 -73.92 19.80 -84.40
C ALA A 795 -74.63 18.52 -83.92
N VAL A 796 -74.84 18.34 -82.61
CA VAL A 796 -75.64 17.21 -82.07
C VAL A 796 -77.09 17.27 -82.60
N VAL A 797 -77.58 18.47 -82.93
CA VAL A 797 -78.88 18.73 -83.56
C VAL A 797 -79.01 18.07 -84.95
N ALA A 798 -77.92 17.89 -85.69
CA ALA A 798 -77.95 17.30 -87.03
C ALA A 798 -78.32 15.80 -87.03
N VAL A 799 -77.97 15.07 -85.96
CA VAL A 799 -78.31 13.65 -85.79
C VAL A 799 -79.79 13.46 -85.43
N ALA A 800 -80.41 14.44 -84.75
CA ALA A 800 -81.78 14.34 -84.27
C ALA A 800 -82.85 14.46 -85.38
N LEU A 801 -82.56 15.15 -86.49
CA LEU A 801 -83.56 15.44 -87.53
C LEU A 801 -83.76 14.34 -88.59
N LEU A 802 -82.84 13.37 -88.72
CA LEU A 802 -82.91 12.33 -89.77
C LEU A 802 -83.69 11.06 -89.37
N LEU A 803 -84.09 10.90 -88.10
CA LEU A 803 -84.76 9.69 -87.61
C LEU A 803 -86.30 9.68 -87.72
N LEU A 804 -86.94 10.79 -88.14
CA LEU A 804 -88.40 10.94 -88.08
C LEU A 804 -89.08 11.37 -89.40
N ARG A 805 -89.05 10.50 -90.41
CA ARG A 805 -90.20 10.29 -91.31
C ARG A 805 -90.13 8.97 -92.07
N ARG A 806 -90.96 7.99 -91.68
CA ARG A 806 -91.34 6.87 -92.56
C ARG A 806 -92.47 7.34 -93.51
N ARG A 807 -92.27 7.06 -94.81
CA ARG A 807 -93.19 6.54 -95.85
C ARG A 807 -94.72 6.73 -95.68
N PRO A 808 -95.49 6.94 -96.77
CA PRO A 808 -95.40 6.20 -98.05
C PRO A 808 -94.20 6.55 -98.93
#